data_AF-A0A7X1B376-F1
#
_entry.id   AF-A0A7X1B376-F1
#
_cell.length_a   1.000
_cell.length_b   1.000
_cell.length_c   1.000
_cell.angle_alpha   90.00
_cell.angle_beta   90.00
_cell.angle_gamma   90.00
#
_symmetry.space_group_name_H-M   'P 1'
#
loop_
_entity.id
_entity.type
_entity.pdbx_description
1 polymer ?
#
loop_
_entity_poly.entity_id
_entity_poly.type
_entity_poly.pdbx_seq_one_letter_code
_entity_poly.pdbx_strand_id
1 'polypeptide(L)'
;MKSLLLSTYPNVFNHGKWPDLFSKLRHEIPKPITLLFAAAMSVAPANDAESATPKAKTTLPNLSGQTAYPLRYTPVGSGFQIHNGEETFNRPLYGGNTAFRVDAGDRPEFAFYLPGRGGNVRLGISTENGIGWLQNAPDILSTYEPGSMRYLVDWPELLGADTTLYVEAVPTRDLEALSLKFTLRGSDKPVELIWAYGGADGKKGVRGGDIGTERVPISEWFQLTPERCKNNVFALDANSFSMQAPKATIKGYGPTNSSLRLSDSQLWDDPTSLLKKKGQELDLPVVVGKFSITPNQSEYLLFHYTSNSEKVAGESELQTSDLPEIFRRAETQRQEIQDQVVVDTPDPFLNSAVAALNLGSDAVWDEDQGAVMHGAIAWRRKLLGWRGPYFADALGWHDRARSHLSYWATQQNTDPIPDHISGPDEDSNLARNETSLHSNGALSHSHYDMNLVYIDTLFRHLQWTGDMEFAREVWPVIERHLAWERRLFRRTFEKNGPPLYEGYAAIWASDSLQYHGGGTAHASAYNYWHNLMAAKIGSMLGENVALYEGEAEQIALGMQRYLWMEDEGMYAEFKDVIGEQGVHRSPALWSFYQVVDSDLGSREQHKMMTQFVDSKLPHLPVQGPDVPDDDDYYVLSTSNWMPYTYSTNNVIFGENLHTALAYWQAGRPEEAFRITKGSILLSMFMGICPGNVGSMTLLDVYRRESQRDFADGAGTFSRALIEGLFGIRPNLLDKQITIAPGFPSKWQYAKLEHPDVSLSFSREGSVESYRITSKFEGPLSLSLQPNTVSKITEARVNGNQVSPQMSADETVRLDIELLPQAPIEVTLVVEALDQSSISGEVPKWKPDLETKSFAGLGAAKQIPSDSELEMISLNGYFNAKLEDIFKPNSYRSPRPPYVSLSMPSQGIGGWAGTYKQTANIDASGLRLEAEKNGGILKFANGFEFKTPSSTDSDNVIFTSQWDNYPKELSLPLHGKAKRILLLMAGSTNQMQSRFENGQVIVRYQDGSSETLPLQNPENWWPIDQDYFIDDYQFSRQLPIPPRLDLKTGKLRILDIESFKGQGGKIDGGAATVLDLALDPTKELATLKIVASANEVIIGLLAATLER
;
A
#
# COMPACT_ATOMS: atom_id res chain seq x y z
N MET A 1 26.42 31.80 12.34
CA MET A 1 27.27 31.18 13.38
C MET A 1 28.68 31.80 13.45
N LYS A 2 29.44 31.86 12.36
CA LYS A 2 30.78 32.52 12.30
C LYS A 2 30.75 34.02 12.65
N SER A 3 29.71 34.74 12.20
CA SER A 3 29.48 36.16 12.55
C SER A 3 29.11 36.40 14.02
N LEU A 4 28.43 35.43 14.66
CA LEU A 4 28.01 35.53 16.07
C LEU A 4 29.18 35.25 17.04
N LEU A 5 30.15 34.44 16.61
CA LEU A 5 31.35 34.14 17.39
C LEU A 5 32.39 35.27 17.33
N LEU A 6 32.46 36.01 16.22
CA LEU A 6 33.39 37.14 16.03
C LEU A 6 33.00 38.39 16.83
N SER A 7 31.71 38.62 17.10
CA SER A 7 31.25 39.75 17.92
C SER A 7 31.42 39.53 19.42
N THR A 8 31.47 38.27 19.85
CA THR A 8 31.40 37.91 21.28
C THR A 8 32.78 37.69 21.91
N TYR A 9 33.78 37.26 21.12
CA TYR A 9 35.14 36.98 21.63
C TYR A 9 36.24 37.42 20.64
N PRO A 10 36.50 38.73 20.52
CA PRO A 10 37.42 39.26 19.51
C PRO A 10 38.89 38.84 19.69
N ASN A 11 39.28 38.38 20.88
CA ASN A 11 40.68 38.07 21.20
C ASN A 11 41.06 36.58 21.11
N VAL A 12 40.15 35.69 20.70
CA VAL A 12 40.41 34.23 20.69
C VAL A 12 40.94 33.73 19.33
N PHE A 13 40.90 34.55 18.28
CA PHE A 13 41.21 34.12 16.91
C PHE A 13 42.63 34.43 16.42
N ASN A 14 43.51 34.97 17.27
CA ASN A 14 44.92 35.13 16.92
C ASN A 14 45.75 33.98 17.51
N HIS A 15 46.42 33.27 16.62
CA HIS A 15 47.38 32.17 16.81
C HIS A 15 46.81 30.76 16.73
N GLY A 16 47.10 30.12 15.60
CA GLY A 16 46.68 28.76 15.29
C GLY A 16 47.36 27.69 16.13
N LYS A 17 46.54 26.73 16.57
CA LYS A 17 46.77 25.27 16.63
C LYS A 17 45.58 24.66 17.40
N TRP A 18 44.77 23.86 16.71
CA TRP A 18 43.62 23.13 17.26
C TRP A 18 43.96 21.64 17.24
N PRO A 19 44.37 21.05 18.38
CA PRO A 19 43.50 20.06 19.02
C PRO A 19 43.76 19.89 20.53
N ASP A 20 42.98 20.54 21.42
CA ASP A 20 42.83 20.06 22.81
C ASP A 20 41.63 20.68 23.59
N LEU A 21 40.61 21.21 22.90
CA LEU A 21 39.57 22.02 23.54
C LEU A 21 38.41 21.19 24.15
N PHE A 22 38.24 19.92 23.74
CA PHE A 22 37.05 19.14 24.12
C PHE A 22 37.17 18.41 25.47
N SER A 23 38.37 18.21 26.03
CA SER A 23 38.51 17.51 27.32
C SER A 23 38.35 18.43 28.54
N LYS A 24 38.51 19.75 28.39
CA LYS A 24 38.52 20.71 29.51
C LYS A 24 37.21 21.46 29.77
N LEU A 25 36.19 21.35 28.91
CA LEU A 25 34.92 22.07 29.09
C LEU A 25 33.85 21.31 29.89
N ARG A 26 34.14 20.11 30.41
CA ARG A 26 33.13 19.25 31.06
C ARG A 26 32.80 19.60 32.52
N HIS A 27 33.51 20.54 33.16
CA HIS A 27 33.45 20.70 34.62
C HIS A 27 33.13 22.08 35.21
N GLU A 28 32.77 23.09 34.41
CA GLU A 28 32.36 24.40 34.98
C GLU A 28 31.17 25.06 34.26
N ILE A 29 29.99 24.45 34.30
CA ILE A 29 28.73 25.18 34.04
C ILE A 29 27.70 24.86 35.15
N PRO A 30 27.13 25.87 35.84
CA PRO A 30 26.16 25.66 36.92
C PRO A 30 24.82 25.09 36.41
N LYS A 31 24.22 24.20 37.23
CA LYS A 31 22.97 23.44 37.00
C LYS A 31 21.70 24.23 36.57
N PRO A 32 21.53 25.56 36.73
CA PRO A 32 20.33 26.24 36.25
C PRO A 32 20.31 26.56 34.75
N ILE A 33 21.46 26.50 34.04
CA ILE A 33 21.55 26.83 32.60
C ILE A 33 21.38 25.59 31.72
N THR A 34 21.52 24.38 32.28
CA THR A 34 21.26 23.11 31.60
C THR A 34 19.76 22.91 31.28
N LEU A 35 18.85 23.55 32.03
CA LEU A 35 17.41 23.46 31.76
C LEU A 35 16.92 24.35 30.60
N LEU A 36 17.66 25.41 30.23
CA LEU A 36 17.29 26.28 29.10
C LEU A 36 17.96 25.87 27.77
N PHE A 37 19.06 25.12 27.82
CA PHE A 37 19.69 24.55 26.62
C PHE A 37 19.14 23.15 26.24
N ALA A 38 18.60 22.38 27.20
CA ALA A 38 17.85 21.15 26.88
C ALA A 38 16.46 21.42 26.28
N ALA A 39 15.93 22.64 26.41
CA ALA A 39 14.64 23.05 25.86
C ALA A 39 14.70 23.59 24.42
N ALA A 40 15.90 23.76 23.84
CA ALA A 40 16.10 24.29 22.48
C ALA A 40 16.77 23.29 21.51
N MET A 41 17.07 22.07 21.97
CA MET A 41 17.43 20.90 21.15
C MET A 41 16.42 19.76 21.30
N SER A 42 15.20 20.07 21.74
CA SER A 42 14.05 19.21 21.47
C SER A 42 13.84 19.20 19.95
N VAL A 43 14.40 18.19 19.30
CA VAL A 43 13.74 17.56 18.16
C VAL A 43 12.30 17.43 18.61
N ALA A 44 11.40 18.18 17.96
CA ALA A 44 9.98 18.11 18.29
C ALA A 44 9.63 16.62 18.36
N PRO A 45 9.05 16.12 19.47
CA PRO A 45 8.52 14.77 19.48
C PRO A 45 7.64 14.64 18.24
N ALA A 46 7.71 13.48 17.60
CA ALA A 46 6.85 13.14 16.47
C ALA A 46 5.41 13.37 16.91
N ASN A 47 4.90 14.58 16.72
CA ASN A 47 3.49 14.86 16.92
C ASN A 47 2.80 13.99 15.90
N ASP A 48 2.02 13.06 16.45
CA ASP A 48 1.07 12.21 15.80
C ASP A 48 0.77 12.72 14.40
N ALA A 49 1.29 12.03 13.40
CA ALA A 49 0.42 11.78 12.27
C ALA A 49 -0.73 10.98 12.88
N GLU A 50 -1.74 11.68 13.42
CA GLU A 50 -3.08 11.13 13.47
C GLU A 50 -3.22 10.51 12.09
N SER A 51 -3.41 9.19 12.06
CA SER A 51 -3.90 8.47 10.91
C SER A 51 -5.27 9.08 10.65
N ALA A 52 -5.28 10.26 10.02
CA ALA A 52 -6.46 10.90 9.52
C ALA A 52 -6.95 9.89 8.51
N THR A 53 -7.89 9.04 8.92
CA THR A 53 -8.65 8.15 8.05
C THR A 53 -9.15 9.05 6.93
N PRO A 54 -8.55 9.02 5.73
CA PRO A 54 -8.99 9.84 4.62
C PRO A 54 -10.35 9.27 4.23
N LYS A 55 -11.41 10.01 4.53
CA LYS A 55 -12.79 9.58 4.27
C LYS A 55 -13.12 9.87 2.82
N ALA A 56 -13.12 8.85 1.98
CA ALA A 56 -14.01 8.88 0.83
C ALA A 56 -15.45 9.07 1.35
N LYS A 57 -16.24 9.91 0.68
CA LYS A 57 -17.59 10.26 1.14
C LYS A 57 -18.55 9.07 1.12
N THR A 58 -18.27 8.03 0.34
CA THR A 58 -19.10 6.82 0.15
C THR A 58 -18.25 5.65 -0.33
N THR A 59 -18.42 4.46 0.25
CA THR A 59 -17.91 3.20 -0.31
C THR A 59 -18.63 2.87 -1.62
N LEU A 60 -17.90 2.35 -2.60
CA LEU A 60 -18.45 2.01 -3.91
C LEU A 60 -18.24 0.51 -4.18
N PRO A 61 -19.32 -0.29 -4.30
CA PRO A 61 -19.20 -1.74 -4.47
C PRO A 61 -18.61 -2.10 -5.83
N ASN A 62 -17.93 -3.23 -5.89
CA ASN A 62 -17.60 -3.87 -7.17
C ASN A 62 -18.73 -4.85 -7.50
N LEU A 63 -19.58 -4.47 -8.46
CA LEU A 63 -20.72 -5.28 -8.89
C LEU A 63 -20.44 -5.90 -10.25
N SER A 64 -20.96 -7.11 -10.47
CA SER A 64 -20.85 -7.81 -11.74
C SER A 64 -21.45 -6.97 -12.87
N GLY A 65 -20.70 -6.83 -13.97
CA GLY A 65 -21.05 -5.93 -15.07
C GLY A 65 -20.83 -4.43 -14.81
N GLN A 66 -20.35 -4.03 -13.64
CA GLN A 66 -20.08 -2.63 -13.26
C GLN A 66 -18.62 -2.37 -12.88
N THR A 67 -17.73 -3.32 -13.13
CA THR A 67 -16.28 -3.21 -12.92
C THR A 67 -15.52 -2.85 -14.20
N ALA A 68 -16.23 -2.62 -15.31
CA ALA A 68 -15.61 -2.25 -16.59
C ALA A 68 -15.26 -0.76 -16.62
N TYR A 69 -13.99 -0.44 -16.87
CA TYR A 69 -13.49 0.93 -17.00
C TYR A 69 -12.73 1.07 -18.33
N PRO A 70 -12.85 2.21 -19.04
CA PRO A 70 -12.15 2.39 -20.29
C PRO A 70 -10.64 2.49 -20.09
N LEU A 71 -9.88 2.05 -21.10
CA LEU A 71 -8.49 2.42 -21.22
C LEU A 71 -8.41 3.93 -21.47
N ARG A 72 -7.66 4.67 -20.65
CA ARG A 72 -7.53 6.13 -20.79
C ARG A 72 -6.29 6.51 -21.59
N TYR A 73 -5.18 5.84 -21.33
CA TYR A 73 -3.90 6.11 -21.97
C TYR A 73 -3.49 4.92 -22.84
N THR A 74 -2.96 5.19 -24.04
CA THR A 74 -2.35 4.20 -24.91
C THR A 74 -0.82 4.29 -24.81
N PRO A 75 -0.09 3.15 -24.86
CA PRO A 75 1.36 3.17 -24.85
C PRO A 75 1.91 3.67 -26.19
N VAL A 76 2.87 4.61 -26.16
CA VAL A 76 3.60 5.10 -27.34
C VAL A 76 5.08 5.22 -27.00
N GLY A 77 5.91 4.31 -27.53
CA GLY A 77 7.31 4.22 -27.12
C GLY A 77 7.40 3.87 -25.63
N SER A 78 8.05 4.73 -24.84
CA SER A 78 8.07 4.68 -23.37
C SER A 78 6.98 5.55 -22.71
N GLY A 79 6.15 6.23 -23.50
CA GLY A 79 5.17 7.20 -23.04
C GLY A 79 3.74 6.67 -22.91
N PHE A 80 2.88 7.55 -22.41
CA PHE A 80 1.45 7.36 -22.17
C PHE A 80 0.69 8.47 -22.88
N GLN A 81 -0.11 8.11 -23.89
CA GLN A 81 -0.77 9.07 -24.76
C GLN A 81 -2.29 9.05 -24.56
N ILE A 82 -2.91 10.22 -24.59
CA ILE A 82 -4.37 10.38 -24.57
C ILE A 82 -4.78 11.46 -25.56
N HIS A 83 -5.88 11.22 -26.27
CA HIS A 83 -6.52 12.20 -27.15
C HIS A 83 -7.67 12.88 -26.43
N ASN A 84 -7.63 14.21 -26.33
CA ASN A 84 -8.65 15.04 -25.71
C ASN A 84 -8.99 14.70 -24.24
N GLY A 85 -8.02 14.16 -23.49
CA GLY A 85 -8.17 13.90 -22.06
C GLY A 85 -8.59 15.15 -21.26
N GLU A 86 -9.25 14.94 -20.12
CA GLU A 86 -9.91 16.01 -19.36
C GLU A 86 -9.21 16.36 -18.04
N GLU A 87 -8.24 15.56 -17.58
CA GLU A 87 -7.63 15.79 -16.28
C GLU A 87 -6.66 16.96 -16.30
N THR A 88 -6.59 17.67 -15.18
CA THR A 88 -5.61 18.73 -14.93
C THR A 88 -4.88 18.43 -13.63
N PHE A 89 -3.56 18.72 -13.61
CA PHE A 89 -2.69 18.56 -12.44
C PHE A 89 -2.57 17.12 -11.91
N ASN A 90 -2.98 16.12 -12.70
CA ASN A 90 -2.97 14.69 -12.37
C ASN A 90 -1.58 14.06 -12.41
N ARG A 91 -0.64 14.59 -13.20
CA ARG A 91 0.71 14.00 -13.33
C ARG A 91 1.78 14.94 -12.77
N PRO A 92 2.48 14.57 -11.68
CA PRO A 92 3.61 15.34 -11.19
C PRO A 92 4.84 15.12 -12.09
N LEU A 93 5.51 16.23 -12.41
CA LEU A 93 6.82 16.28 -13.02
C LEU A 93 7.82 16.71 -11.94
N TYR A 94 8.65 15.77 -11.48
CA TYR A 94 9.59 15.98 -10.39
C TYR A 94 10.83 16.74 -10.86
N GLY A 95 11.16 17.86 -10.22
CA GLY A 95 12.41 18.58 -10.51
C GLY A 95 13.57 18.13 -9.63
N GLY A 96 13.70 16.83 -9.39
CA GLY A 96 14.80 16.25 -8.63
C GLY A 96 14.38 15.54 -7.33
N ASN A 97 15.37 15.29 -6.47
CA ASN A 97 15.20 14.57 -5.21
C ASN A 97 14.73 15.49 -4.06
N THR A 98 13.95 16.53 -4.37
CA THR A 98 13.39 17.50 -3.41
C THR A 98 11.86 17.44 -3.41
N ALA A 99 11.21 18.31 -2.65
CA ALA A 99 9.75 18.45 -2.69
C ALA A 99 9.25 19.30 -3.87
N PHE A 100 10.15 19.92 -4.65
CA PHE A 100 9.81 20.72 -5.82
C PHE A 100 9.24 19.83 -6.93
N ARG A 101 8.10 20.25 -7.47
CA ARG A 101 7.51 19.63 -8.65
C ARG A 101 6.58 20.60 -9.37
N VAL A 102 6.26 20.21 -10.60
CA VAL A 102 5.23 20.84 -11.43
C VAL A 102 4.16 19.80 -11.71
N ASP A 103 2.95 20.01 -11.22
CA ASP A 103 1.80 19.18 -11.55
C ASP A 103 1.25 19.63 -12.92
N ALA A 104 1.29 18.72 -13.90
CA ALA A 104 0.76 18.88 -15.25
C ALA A 104 -0.48 17.97 -15.45
N GLY A 105 -1.09 17.98 -16.63
CA GLY A 105 -2.16 17.03 -16.94
C GLY A 105 -2.48 16.84 -18.41
N ASP A 106 -3.63 16.27 -18.70
CA ASP A 106 -4.09 16.01 -20.08
C ASP A 106 -4.30 17.31 -20.87
N ARG A 107 -4.46 18.44 -20.16
CA ARG A 107 -4.55 19.78 -20.74
C ARG A 107 -3.32 20.63 -20.38
N PRO A 108 -2.84 21.52 -21.27
CA PRO A 108 -1.63 22.34 -21.08
C PRO A 108 -1.82 23.50 -20.09
N GLU A 109 -2.05 23.17 -18.81
CA GLU A 109 -2.02 24.08 -17.66
C GLU A 109 -1.16 23.43 -16.56
N PHE A 110 -0.34 24.23 -15.86
CA PHE A 110 0.65 23.73 -14.90
C PHE A 110 0.49 24.38 -13.53
N ALA A 111 0.76 23.62 -12.47
CA ALA A 111 0.77 24.13 -11.10
C ALA A 111 2.08 23.78 -10.39
N PHE A 112 2.66 24.74 -9.66
CA PHE A 112 3.88 24.54 -8.89
C PHE A 112 3.57 24.06 -7.48
N TYR A 113 4.43 23.18 -6.97
CA TYR A 113 4.45 22.83 -5.55
C TYR A 113 5.86 23.01 -4.97
N LEU A 114 5.98 23.95 -4.03
CA LEU A 114 7.23 24.48 -3.44
C LEU A 114 7.12 24.40 -1.91
N PRO A 115 7.24 23.20 -1.34
CA PRO A 115 6.46 22.78 -0.17
C PRO A 115 5.17 23.59 0.09
N GLY A 116 4.19 23.48 -0.80
CA GLY A 116 2.94 24.25 -0.81
C GLY A 116 2.69 24.87 -2.19
N ARG A 117 1.49 25.39 -2.45
CA ARG A 117 1.18 25.93 -3.78
C ARG A 117 2.10 27.09 -4.17
N GLY A 118 2.80 26.92 -5.29
CA GLY A 118 3.75 27.87 -5.85
C GLY A 118 3.18 28.78 -6.93
N GLY A 119 1.96 28.53 -7.39
CA GLY A 119 1.29 29.29 -8.45
C GLY A 119 0.96 28.42 -9.67
N ASN A 120 0.26 29.01 -10.63
CA ASN A 120 -0.21 28.35 -11.86
C ASN A 120 0.33 29.05 -13.10
N VAL A 121 0.66 28.28 -14.14
CA VAL A 121 0.96 28.79 -15.49
C VAL A 121 -0.18 28.37 -16.41
N ARG A 122 -0.80 29.34 -17.06
CA ARG A 122 -1.80 29.11 -18.10
C ARG A 122 -1.29 29.62 -19.44
N LEU A 123 -1.51 28.84 -20.49
CA LEU A 123 -1.02 29.09 -21.84
C LEU A 123 -2.18 29.36 -22.79
N GLY A 124 -1.97 30.21 -23.80
CA GLY A 124 -2.96 30.54 -24.81
C GLY A 124 -2.33 31.04 -26.11
N ILE A 125 -3.17 31.34 -27.08
CA ILE A 125 -2.80 31.95 -28.36
C ILE A 125 -3.67 33.16 -28.67
N SER A 126 -3.09 34.10 -29.42
CA SER A 126 -3.71 35.32 -29.92
C SER A 126 -3.43 35.42 -31.42
N THR A 127 -4.49 35.45 -32.23
CA THR A 127 -4.42 35.50 -33.70
C THR A 127 -5.37 36.56 -34.24
N GLU A 128 -5.38 36.75 -35.56
CA GLU A 128 -6.37 37.61 -36.22
C GLU A 128 -7.80 37.08 -36.07
N ASN A 129 -7.96 35.78 -35.84
CA ASN A 129 -9.27 35.11 -35.73
C ASN A 129 -9.83 35.13 -34.30
N GLY A 130 -8.99 35.41 -33.29
CA GLY A 130 -9.42 35.48 -31.89
C GLY A 130 -8.33 35.14 -30.89
N ILE A 131 -8.74 35.00 -29.64
CA ILE A 131 -7.86 34.69 -28.51
C ILE A 131 -8.48 33.54 -27.73
N GLY A 132 -7.67 32.54 -27.36
CA GLY A 132 -8.12 31.36 -26.63
C GLY A 132 -7.06 30.79 -25.71
N TRP A 133 -7.50 30.19 -24.61
CA TRP A 133 -6.63 29.41 -23.74
C TRP A 133 -6.43 27.99 -24.26
N LEU A 134 -5.19 27.48 -24.24
CA LEU A 134 -4.85 26.19 -24.84
C LEU A 134 -5.58 25.01 -24.19
N GLN A 135 -5.89 25.06 -22.89
CA GLN A 135 -6.67 23.99 -22.25
C GLN A 135 -8.08 23.83 -22.84
N ASN A 136 -8.61 24.88 -23.50
CA ASN A 136 -9.92 24.87 -24.15
C ASN A 136 -9.84 24.52 -25.64
N ALA A 137 -8.67 24.15 -26.16
CA ALA A 137 -8.54 23.75 -27.56
C ALA A 137 -9.39 22.50 -27.84
N PRO A 138 -10.01 22.42 -29.04
CA PRO A 138 -10.92 21.32 -29.39
C PRO A 138 -10.18 20.01 -29.68
N ASP A 139 -8.90 20.07 -30.03
CA ASP A 139 -8.09 18.91 -30.37
C ASP A 139 -6.70 19.02 -29.71
N ILE A 140 -6.46 18.13 -28.74
CA ILE A 140 -5.21 18.02 -28.01
C ILE A 140 -4.80 16.56 -27.94
N LEU A 141 -3.62 16.24 -28.48
CA LEU A 141 -2.95 14.98 -28.21
C LEU A 141 -1.89 15.20 -27.13
N SER A 142 -2.08 14.56 -25.99
CA SER A 142 -1.22 14.71 -24.81
C SER A 142 -0.42 13.43 -24.61
N THR A 143 0.90 13.56 -24.44
CA THR A 143 1.79 12.44 -24.17
C THR A 143 2.60 12.74 -22.91
N TYR A 144 2.42 11.93 -21.88
CA TYR A 144 3.35 11.85 -20.77
C TYR A 144 4.50 10.95 -21.18
N GLU A 145 5.67 11.54 -21.40
CA GLU A 145 6.92 10.79 -21.46
C GLU A 145 7.49 10.82 -20.04
N PRO A 146 7.88 9.70 -19.45
CA PRO A 146 8.23 9.69 -18.03
C PRO A 146 9.22 10.82 -17.64
N GLY A 147 8.69 11.78 -16.86
CA GLY A 147 9.37 13.00 -16.41
C GLY A 147 9.10 14.30 -17.20
N SER A 148 8.38 14.27 -18.33
CA SER A 148 7.97 15.46 -19.11
C SER A 148 6.58 15.31 -19.75
N MET A 149 5.99 16.43 -20.18
CA MET A 149 4.73 16.44 -20.92
C MET A 149 4.90 17.02 -22.31
N ARG A 150 4.28 16.40 -23.31
CA ARG A 150 4.18 16.92 -24.69
C ARG A 150 2.72 17.07 -25.08
N TYR A 151 2.39 18.20 -25.70
CA TYR A 151 1.08 18.50 -26.24
C TYR A 151 1.21 18.86 -27.71
N LEU A 152 0.38 18.24 -28.55
CA LEU A 152 0.12 18.68 -29.91
C LEU A 152 -1.26 19.30 -29.89
N VAL A 153 -1.33 20.60 -30.16
CA VAL A 153 -2.56 21.37 -30.11
C VAL A 153 -2.94 21.80 -31.51
N ASP A 154 -4.05 21.25 -31.99
CA ASP A 154 -4.68 21.64 -33.23
C ASP A 154 -5.93 22.47 -32.91
N TRP A 155 -6.02 23.65 -33.52
CA TRP A 155 -7.14 24.56 -33.29
C TRP A 155 -7.52 25.26 -34.59
N PRO A 156 -8.20 24.57 -35.52
CA PRO A 156 -8.44 25.06 -36.87
C PRO A 156 -9.06 26.46 -36.93
N GLU A 157 -9.94 26.80 -35.99
CA GLU A 157 -10.60 28.10 -35.91
C GLU A 157 -9.65 29.26 -35.53
N LEU A 158 -8.61 28.99 -34.74
CA LEU A 158 -7.65 30.01 -34.31
C LEU A 158 -6.34 29.96 -35.09
N LEU A 159 -5.76 28.76 -35.29
CA LEU A 159 -4.45 28.52 -35.91
C LEU A 159 -4.53 28.30 -37.43
N GLY A 160 -5.66 27.82 -37.95
CA GLY A 160 -5.79 27.31 -39.31
C GLY A 160 -5.69 25.78 -39.38
N ALA A 161 -6.31 25.19 -40.40
CA ALA A 161 -6.54 23.74 -40.48
C ALA A 161 -5.26 22.87 -40.56
N ASP A 162 -4.19 23.40 -41.13
CA ASP A 162 -2.93 22.67 -41.33
C ASP A 162 -1.84 23.05 -40.31
N THR A 163 -2.20 23.78 -39.24
CA THR A 163 -1.25 24.33 -38.27
C THR A 163 -1.38 23.68 -36.90
N THR A 164 -0.27 23.16 -36.41
CA THR A 164 -0.15 22.53 -35.08
C THR A 164 0.82 23.30 -34.19
N LEU A 165 0.42 23.56 -32.95
CA LEU A 165 1.30 24.06 -31.91
C LEU A 165 1.81 22.91 -31.04
N TYR A 166 3.13 22.73 -31.00
CA TYR A 166 3.79 21.79 -30.10
C TYR A 166 4.19 22.51 -28.82
N VAL A 167 3.80 21.97 -27.67
CA VAL A 167 4.20 22.43 -26.33
C VAL A 167 4.90 21.29 -25.61
N GLU A 168 6.13 21.50 -25.17
CA GLU A 168 6.89 20.52 -24.39
C GLU A 168 7.24 21.13 -23.03
N ALA A 169 7.06 20.37 -21.95
CA ALA A 169 7.24 20.82 -20.58
C ALA A 169 8.12 19.85 -19.79
N VAL A 170 9.23 20.36 -19.25
CA VAL A 170 10.20 19.58 -18.48
C VAL A 170 10.62 20.35 -17.22
N PRO A 171 10.62 19.73 -16.02
CA PRO A 171 11.16 20.34 -14.83
C PRO A 171 12.69 20.23 -14.83
N THR A 172 13.39 21.17 -14.21
CA THR A 172 14.84 21.14 -14.08
C THR A 172 15.25 20.67 -12.68
N ARG A 173 16.29 19.83 -12.59
CA ARG A 173 16.81 19.34 -11.32
C ARG A 173 17.77 20.31 -10.63
N ASP A 174 18.57 21.02 -11.43
CA ASP A 174 19.62 21.93 -10.96
C ASP A 174 19.08 23.28 -10.51
N LEU A 175 17.98 23.75 -11.13
CA LEU A 175 17.40 25.07 -10.86
C LEU A 175 16.04 25.02 -10.16
N GLU A 176 15.43 23.84 -9.95
CA GLU A 176 14.02 23.76 -9.48
C GLU A 176 13.10 24.68 -10.32
N ALA A 177 13.08 24.46 -11.64
CA ALA A 177 12.34 25.30 -12.58
C ALA A 177 11.39 24.47 -13.47
N LEU A 178 10.41 25.13 -14.09
CA LEU A 178 9.69 24.62 -15.26
C LEU A 178 10.28 25.23 -16.51
N SER A 179 10.77 24.41 -17.44
CA SER A 179 11.15 24.85 -18.77
C SER A 179 10.09 24.41 -19.79
N LEU A 180 9.62 25.35 -20.60
CA LEU A 180 8.64 25.12 -21.67
C LEU A 180 9.27 25.43 -23.02
N LYS A 181 9.00 24.58 -24.01
CA LYS A 181 9.41 24.78 -25.40
C LYS A 181 8.18 24.79 -26.30
N PHE A 182 8.15 25.74 -27.23
CA PHE A 182 7.05 25.95 -28.16
C PHE A 182 7.57 25.84 -29.59
N THR A 183 6.88 25.09 -30.44
CA THR A 183 7.21 25.02 -31.89
C THR A 183 5.92 25.06 -32.71
N LEU A 184 5.85 25.98 -33.66
CA LEU A 184 4.73 26.08 -34.59
C LEU A 184 5.10 25.38 -35.91
N ARG A 185 4.27 24.43 -36.36
CA ARG A 185 4.45 23.73 -37.64
C ARG A 185 3.23 23.89 -38.53
N GLY A 186 3.45 23.83 -39.85
CA GLY A 186 2.37 23.91 -40.85
C GLY A 186 1.75 25.31 -41.03
N SER A 187 2.42 26.35 -40.52
CA SER A 187 2.06 27.76 -40.75
C SER A 187 3.18 28.48 -41.50
N ASP A 188 2.82 29.44 -42.36
CA ASP A 188 3.76 30.39 -42.98
C ASP A 188 3.82 31.74 -42.24
N LYS A 189 2.97 31.92 -41.22
CA LYS A 189 2.84 33.15 -40.43
C LYS A 189 3.19 32.90 -38.95
N PRO A 190 3.79 33.89 -38.26
CA PRO A 190 3.98 33.79 -36.83
C PRO A 190 2.65 33.82 -36.07
N VAL A 191 2.60 33.14 -34.93
CA VAL A 191 1.46 33.14 -34.00
C VAL A 191 1.90 33.76 -32.68
N GLU A 192 1.07 34.62 -32.08
CA GLU A 192 1.35 35.19 -30.77
C GLU A 192 0.94 34.21 -29.67
N LEU A 193 1.92 33.68 -28.93
CA LEU A 193 1.66 32.94 -27.69
C LEU A 193 1.37 33.94 -26.58
N ILE A 194 0.37 33.64 -25.76
CA ILE A 194 0.07 34.36 -24.54
C ILE A 194 0.23 33.41 -23.34
N TRP A 195 0.67 33.93 -22.21
CA TRP A 195 0.78 33.16 -20.98
C TRP A 195 0.49 34.03 -19.76
N ALA A 196 0.02 33.40 -18.69
CA ALA A 196 -0.27 34.08 -17.43
C ALA A 196 0.25 33.27 -16.24
N TYR A 197 0.69 33.98 -15.20
CA TYR A 197 1.21 33.38 -13.98
C TYR A 197 0.79 34.11 -12.71
N GLY A 198 0.43 33.36 -11.67
CA GLY A 198 0.12 33.86 -10.33
C GLY A 198 -0.44 32.78 -9.41
N GLY A 199 -1.07 33.16 -8.29
CA GLY A 199 -1.74 32.22 -7.38
C GLY A 199 -0.83 31.54 -6.35
N ALA A 200 0.33 32.12 -6.07
CA ALA A 200 1.34 31.57 -5.16
C ALA A 200 1.03 31.92 -3.68
N ASP A 201 0.26 31.08 -2.99
CA ASP A 201 -0.14 31.32 -1.59
C ASP A 201 0.62 30.48 -0.55
N GLY A 202 1.44 29.50 -0.99
CA GLY A 202 2.22 28.64 -0.11
C GLY A 202 1.39 27.76 0.84
N LYS A 203 0.11 27.52 0.50
CA LYS A 203 -0.76 26.62 1.28
C LYS A 203 -0.37 25.17 1.01
N LYS A 204 -0.22 24.38 2.08
CA LYS A 204 0.03 22.94 2.02
C LYS A 204 -1.28 22.16 2.02
N GLY A 205 -1.35 21.09 1.24
CA GLY A 205 -2.44 20.13 1.28
C GLY A 205 -2.36 19.22 2.52
N VAL A 206 -3.42 18.45 2.79
CA VAL A 206 -3.48 17.47 3.89
C VAL A 206 -2.40 16.39 3.72
N ARG A 207 -2.11 16.02 2.48
CA ARG A 207 -1.04 15.09 2.10
C ARG A 207 -0.22 15.67 0.94
N GLY A 208 0.00 16.98 0.98
CA GLY A 208 0.86 17.67 0.02
C GLY A 208 0.25 17.86 -1.37
N GLY A 209 -1.08 17.78 -1.50
CA GLY A 209 -1.76 17.94 -2.78
C GLY A 209 -1.79 16.66 -3.61
N ASP A 210 -1.97 15.49 -2.98
CA ASP A 210 -1.97 14.21 -3.69
C ASP A 210 -3.38 13.66 -3.99
N ILE A 211 -3.49 12.82 -5.00
CA ILE A 211 -4.77 12.23 -5.43
C ILE A 211 -5.35 11.32 -4.34
N GLY A 212 -6.67 11.32 -4.22
CA GLY A 212 -7.41 10.48 -3.26
C GLY A 212 -7.17 10.80 -1.77
N THR A 213 -6.41 11.85 -1.45
CA THR A 213 -6.05 12.19 -0.06
C THR A 213 -6.42 13.61 0.37
N GLU A 214 -6.61 14.52 -0.59
CA GLU A 214 -7.08 15.87 -0.33
C GLU A 214 -8.61 15.92 -0.10
N ARG A 215 -9.09 17.02 0.49
CA ARG A 215 -10.53 17.22 0.78
C ARG A 215 -11.39 17.46 -0.45
N VAL A 216 -10.74 17.85 -1.55
CA VAL A 216 -11.32 18.12 -2.87
C VAL A 216 -10.43 17.46 -3.91
N PRO A 217 -10.93 17.16 -5.12
CA PRO A 217 -10.10 16.67 -6.22
C PRO A 217 -8.89 17.58 -6.45
N ILE A 218 -7.78 16.98 -6.88
CA ILE A 218 -6.54 17.73 -7.15
C ILE A 218 -6.72 18.81 -8.22
N SER A 219 -7.61 18.58 -9.20
CA SER A 219 -7.99 19.56 -10.22
C SER A 219 -8.50 20.85 -9.56
N GLU A 220 -9.40 20.74 -8.59
CA GLU A 220 -9.91 21.88 -7.80
C GLU A 220 -8.86 22.43 -6.82
N TRP A 221 -8.08 21.54 -6.18
CA TRP A 221 -7.08 21.94 -5.19
C TRP A 221 -6.01 22.85 -5.79
N PHE A 222 -5.50 22.50 -6.96
CA PHE A 222 -4.46 23.23 -7.67
C PHE A 222 -5.00 24.36 -8.56
N GLN A 223 -6.26 24.33 -8.98
CA GLN A 223 -6.83 25.39 -9.81
C GLN A 223 -6.65 26.77 -9.16
N LEU A 224 -6.19 27.76 -9.95
CA LEU A 224 -6.08 29.12 -9.48
C LEU A 224 -7.46 29.66 -9.07
N THR A 225 -7.53 30.28 -7.89
CA THR A 225 -8.64 31.17 -7.53
C THR A 225 -8.07 32.56 -7.28
N PRO A 226 -8.77 33.65 -7.66
CA PRO A 226 -8.23 35.02 -7.59
C PRO A 226 -7.63 35.38 -6.23
N GLU A 227 -8.26 34.93 -5.14
CA GLU A 227 -7.84 35.20 -3.76
C GLU A 227 -6.43 34.69 -3.45
N ARG A 228 -5.96 33.65 -4.17
CA ARG A 228 -4.62 33.08 -4.00
C ARG A 228 -3.52 33.98 -4.58
N CYS A 229 -3.88 34.97 -5.37
CA CYS A 229 -2.93 35.99 -5.86
C CYS A 229 -2.70 37.11 -4.83
N LYS A 230 -3.43 37.09 -3.70
CA LYS A 230 -3.26 38.08 -2.64
C LYS A 230 -1.85 38.00 -2.07
N ASN A 231 -1.18 39.16 -1.99
CA ASN A 231 0.21 39.32 -1.57
C ASN A 231 1.27 38.80 -2.56
N ASN A 232 0.89 38.47 -3.80
CA ASN A 232 1.87 38.29 -4.87
C ASN A 232 2.37 39.69 -5.28
N VAL A 233 3.68 39.92 -5.19
CA VAL A 233 4.30 41.19 -5.59
C VAL A 233 5.21 40.94 -6.78
N PHE A 234 4.95 41.66 -7.88
CA PHE A 234 5.69 41.49 -9.12
C PHE A 234 6.62 42.67 -9.40
N ALA A 235 7.85 42.36 -9.80
CA ALA A 235 8.76 43.26 -10.48
C ALA A 235 8.93 42.77 -11.92
N LEU A 236 8.70 43.65 -12.90
CA LEU A 236 8.80 43.34 -14.33
C LEU A 236 10.04 44.01 -14.92
N ASP A 237 10.70 43.29 -15.83
CA ASP A 237 11.69 43.82 -16.77
C ASP A 237 11.18 43.62 -18.21
N ALA A 238 12.04 43.81 -19.23
CA ALA A 238 11.67 43.72 -20.65
C ALA A 238 11.04 42.37 -21.01
N ASN A 239 11.71 41.27 -20.67
CA ASN A 239 11.30 39.90 -20.99
C ASN A 239 11.45 38.93 -19.80
N SER A 240 11.62 39.46 -18.59
CA SER A 240 11.67 38.67 -17.36
C SER A 240 10.82 39.32 -16.26
N PHE A 241 10.46 38.52 -15.25
CA PHE A 241 9.82 39.02 -14.04
C PHE A 241 10.38 38.33 -12.81
N SER A 242 10.20 38.97 -11.65
CA SER A 242 10.34 38.35 -10.34
C SER A 242 9.05 38.52 -9.57
N MET A 243 8.51 37.41 -9.06
CA MET A 243 7.31 37.37 -8.23
C MET A 243 7.71 36.95 -6.82
N GLN A 244 7.44 37.81 -5.84
CA GLN A 244 7.62 37.51 -4.43
C GLN A 244 6.26 37.15 -3.81
N ALA A 245 6.21 36.00 -3.15
CA ALA A 245 5.08 35.51 -2.37
C ALA A 245 5.52 35.21 -0.93
N PRO A 246 4.59 35.02 0.02
CA PRO A 246 4.94 34.81 1.44
C PRO A 246 5.95 33.69 1.72
N LYS A 247 6.02 32.66 0.86
CA LYS A 247 6.88 31.48 1.07
C LYS A 247 7.78 31.11 -0.12
N ALA A 248 7.76 31.89 -1.20
CA ALA A 248 8.52 31.58 -2.40
C ALA A 248 8.82 32.84 -3.22
N THR A 249 9.94 32.83 -3.92
CA THR A 249 10.23 33.77 -5.01
C THR A 249 10.32 32.99 -6.31
N ILE A 250 9.61 33.43 -7.35
CA ILE A 250 9.62 32.81 -8.67
C ILE A 250 10.08 33.84 -9.69
N LYS A 251 11.12 33.51 -10.44
CA LYS A 251 11.59 34.32 -11.56
C LYS A 251 11.11 33.69 -12.87
N GLY A 252 10.53 34.49 -13.75
CA GLY A 252 10.16 34.06 -15.09
C GLY A 252 11.04 34.71 -16.15
N TYR A 253 11.38 33.94 -17.18
CA TYR A 253 12.18 34.38 -18.31
C TYR A 253 11.50 33.96 -19.61
N GLY A 254 11.32 34.89 -20.54
CA GLY A 254 10.83 34.62 -21.88
C GLY A 254 11.80 35.08 -22.96
N PRO A 255 11.49 34.80 -24.23
CA PRO A 255 12.34 35.19 -25.36
C PRO A 255 12.47 36.71 -25.48
N THR A 256 13.49 37.20 -26.19
CA THR A 256 13.78 38.64 -26.29
C THR A 256 12.68 39.45 -26.98
N ASN A 257 11.79 38.80 -27.73
CA ASN A 257 10.59 39.41 -28.34
C ASN A 257 9.37 39.39 -27.40
N SER A 258 9.54 39.08 -26.11
CA SER A 258 8.46 39.10 -25.13
C SER A 258 8.02 40.50 -24.76
N SER A 259 6.76 40.61 -24.35
CA SER A 259 6.25 41.78 -23.62
C SER A 259 5.44 41.33 -22.40
N LEU A 260 5.67 42.00 -21.27
CA LEU A 260 5.11 41.66 -19.96
C LEU A 260 4.24 42.79 -19.40
N ARG A 261 3.24 42.43 -18.61
CA ARG A 261 2.42 43.38 -17.85
C ARG A 261 1.71 42.71 -16.67
N LEU A 262 1.19 43.53 -15.77
CA LEU A 262 0.28 43.07 -14.72
C LEU A 262 -1.18 43.16 -15.17
N SER A 263 -1.97 42.19 -14.74
CA SER A 263 -3.41 42.14 -14.91
C SER A 263 -4.10 41.57 -13.67
N ASP A 264 -5.43 41.60 -13.67
CA ASP A 264 -6.25 41.20 -12.53
C ASP A 264 -6.64 39.72 -12.64
N SER A 265 -6.33 38.93 -11.60
CA SER A 265 -6.67 37.51 -11.53
C SER A 265 -8.18 37.22 -11.63
N GLN A 266 -9.06 38.19 -11.37
CA GLN A 266 -10.51 38.02 -11.61
C GLN A 266 -10.86 37.79 -13.09
N LEU A 267 -9.93 38.09 -14.00
CA LEU A 267 -10.07 37.88 -15.44
C LEU A 267 -9.37 36.60 -15.93
N TRP A 268 -8.91 35.72 -15.02
CA TRP A 268 -8.11 34.53 -15.32
C TRP A 268 -8.74 33.63 -16.41
N ASP A 269 -10.07 33.54 -16.46
CA ASP A 269 -10.80 32.71 -17.43
C ASP A 269 -11.15 33.43 -18.74
N ASP A 270 -10.99 34.76 -18.82
CA ASP A 270 -11.23 35.57 -20.03
C ASP A 270 -9.89 36.16 -20.55
N PRO A 271 -9.19 35.46 -21.48
CA PRO A 271 -7.89 35.91 -21.96
C PRO A 271 -7.99 37.26 -22.69
N THR A 272 -9.12 37.57 -23.32
CA THR A 272 -9.31 38.83 -24.05
C THR A 272 -9.32 40.01 -23.08
N SER A 273 -10.09 39.91 -22.00
CA SER A 273 -10.16 40.96 -20.97
C SER A 273 -8.87 41.04 -20.17
N LEU A 274 -8.27 39.89 -19.84
CA LEU A 274 -6.99 39.79 -19.14
C LEU A 274 -5.88 40.52 -19.91
N LEU A 275 -5.90 40.44 -21.25
CA LEU A 275 -5.00 41.15 -22.15
C LEU A 275 -5.43 42.59 -22.50
N LYS A 276 -6.53 43.12 -21.97
CA LYS A 276 -6.91 44.53 -22.17
C LYS A 276 -6.71 45.37 -20.91
N LYS A 277 -6.98 44.80 -19.74
CA LYS A 277 -6.83 45.50 -18.46
C LYS A 277 -5.35 45.81 -18.18
N LYS A 278 -5.09 47.04 -17.75
CA LYS A 278 -3.78 47.52 -17.29
C LYS A 278 -3.99 48.25 -15.97
N GLY A 279 -3.42 47.73 -14.89
CA GLY A 279 -3.46 48.36 -13.57
C GLY A 279 -2.06 48.44 -12.97
N GLN A 280 -1.72 49.57 -12.35
CA GLN A 280 -0.47 49.74 -11.60
C GLN A 280 -0.62 49.32 -10.13
N GLU A 281 -1.83 49.36 -9.59
CA GLU A 281 -2.18 48.86 -8.25
C GLU A 281 -3.31 47.85 -8.41
N LEU A 282 -3.02 46.59 -8.13
CA LEU A 282 -3.97 45.47 -8.24
C LEU A 282 -3.90 44.68 -6.95
N ASP A 283 -5.05 44.46 -6.30
CA ASP A 283 -5.12 43.71 -5.03
C ASP A 283 -4.80 42.22 -5.21
N LEU A 284 -5.11 41.68 -6.39
CA LEU A 284 -4.96 40.27 -6.74
C LEU A 284 -4.22 40.13 -8.09
N PRO A 285 -2.93 40.54 -8.15
CA PRO A 285 -2.19 40.66 -9.40
C PRO A 285 -1.79 39.31 -9.98
N VAL A 286 -1.80 39.23 -11.31
CA VAL A 286 -1.10 38.21 -12.11
C VAL A 286 -0.18 38.89 -13.10
N VAL A 287 0.91 38.22 -13.50
CA VAL A 287 1.70 38.64 -14.65
C VAL A 287 1.16 37.96 -15.90
N VAL A 288 1.11 38.71 -16.99
CA VAL A 288 0.70 38.23 -18.31
C VAL A 288 1.79 38.59 -19.29
N GLY A 289 2.27 37.60 -20.03
CA GLY A 289 3.26 37.77 -21.07
C GLY A 289 2.73 37.35 -22.44
N LYS A 290 3.38 37.87 -23.48
CA LYS A 290 3.16 37.44 -24.85
C LYS A 290 4.42 37.57 -25.69
N PHE A 291 4.59 36.68 -26.65
CA PHE A 291 5.67 36.71 -27.65
C PHE A 291 5.22 36.02 -28.94
N SER A 292 5.91 36.30 -30.04
CA SER A 292 5.63 35.66 -31.32
C SER A 292 6.45 34.39 -31.50
N ILE A 293 5.79 33.30 -31.91
CA ILE A 293 6.45 32.06 -32.33
C ILE A 293 6.58 32.10 -33.85
N THR A 294 7.81 32.10 -34.34
CA THR A 294 8.11 32.03 -35.77
C THR A 294 7.95 30.57 -36.26
N PRO A 295 7.34 30.32 -37.43
CA PRO A 295 7.21 28.96 -37.95
C PRO A 295 8.53 28.21 -38.02
N ASN A 296 8.50 26.94 -37.60
CA ASN A 296 9.64 26.03 -37.58
C ASN A 296 10.84 26.49 -36.71
N GLN A 297 10.65 27.49 -35.86
CA GLN A 297 11.61 27.87 -34.82
C GLN A 297 11.04 27.53 -33.44
N SER A 298 11.93 27.24 -32.49
CA SER A 298 11.55 26.95 -31.12
C SER A 298 11.76 28.16 -30.22
N GLU A 299 10.74 28.49 -29.44
CA GLU A 299 10.79 29.52 -28.40
C GLU A 299 10.69 28.88 -27.02
N TYR A 300 11.28 29.52 -26.00
CA TYR A 300 11.42 28.95 -24.67
C TYR A 300 10.91 29.88 -23.57
N LEU A 301 10.21 29.31 -22.58
CA LEU A 301 9.88 29.98 -21.32
C LEU A 301 10.49 29.22 -20.15
N LEU A 302 10.89 29.94 -19.11
CA LEU A 302 11.38 29.35 -17.87
C LEU A 302 10.70 30.02 -16.68
N PHE A 303 10.26 29.23 -15.71
CA PHE A 303 9.78 29.68 -14.40
C PHE A 303 10.63 29.00 -13.32
N HIS A 304 11.52 29.76 -12.71
CA HIS A 304 12.57 29.31 -11.80
C HIS A 304 12.19 29.65 -10.35
N TYR A 305 12.12 28.64 -9.48
CA TYR A 305 12.01 28.85 -8.04
C TYR A 305 13.36 29.23 -7.42
N THR A 306 13.43 30.45 -6.88
CA THR A 306 14.60 30.88 -6.11
C THR A 306 14.23 30.87 -4.63
N SER A 307 14.90 30.02 -3.82
CA SER A 307 14.61 29.93 -2.39
C SER A 307 14.74 31.30 -1.69
N ASN A 308 13.98 31.54 -0.62
CA ASN A 308 14.09 32.77 0.18
C ASN A 308 15.43 32.89 0.95
N SER A 309 16.28 31.85 0.90
CA SER A 309 17.61 31.85 1.51
C SER A 309 18.68 32.08 0.44
N GLU A 310 19.53 33.07 0.67
CA GLU A 310 20.74 33.42 -0.10
C GLU A 310 21.81 32.29 -0.12
N LYS A 311 21.47 31.11 -0.62
CA LYS A 311 22.42 30.11 -1.12
C LYS A 311 22.07 29.99 -2.60
N VAL A 312 22.65 30.78 -3.50
CA VAL A 312 24.02 30.61 -3.98
C VAL A 312 24.72 31.96 -4.15
N ALA A 313 25.78 32.21 -3.37
CA ALA A 313 26.76 33.22 -3.71
C ALA A 313 27.61 32.69 -4.87
N GLY A 314 27.30 33.11 -6.10
CA GLY A 314 28.12 32.79 -7.28
C GLY A 314 27.41 32.51 -8.61
N GLU A 315 26.08 32.50 -8.67
CA GLU A 315 25.38 32.35 -9.97
C GLU A 315 25.49 33.65 -10.78
N SER A 316 26.07 33.54 -11.98
CA SER A 316 25.87 34.54 -13.04
C SER A 316 24.37 34.71 -13.26
N GLU A 317 23.91 35.95 -13.38
CA GLU A 317 22.49 36.25 -13.63
C GLU A 317 22.02 35.55 -14.91
N LEU A 318 21.09 34.59 -14.77
CA LEU A 318 20.51 33.81 -15.88
C LEU A 318 20.03 34.74 -17.01
N GLN A 319 20.46 34.45 -18.24
CA GLN A 319 20.11 35.21 -19.44
C GLN A 319 19.15 34.42 -20.33
N THR A 320 18.39 35.13 -21.18
CA THR A 320 17.46 34.50 -22.13
C THR A 320 18.15 33.57 -23.14
N SER A 321 19.42 33.82 -23.44
CA SER A 321 20.24 32.96 -24.30
C SER A 321 20.47 31.56 -23.71
N ASP A 322 20.29 31.40 -22.40
CA ASP A 322 20.60 30.15 -21.68
C ASP A 322 19.42 29.17 -21.75
N LEU A 323 18.20 29.66 -22.05
CA LEU A 323 16.96 28.86 -21.97
C LEU A 323 16.97 27.58 -22.85
N PRO A 324 17.45 27.60 -24.12
CA PRO A 324 17.50 26.38 -24.93
C PRO A 324 18.43 25.32 -24.34
N GLU A 325 19.57 25.73 -23.77
CA GLU A 325 20.53 24.81 -23.17
C GLU A 325 20.01 24.27 -21.83
N ILE A 326 19.30 25.07 -21.04
CA ILE A 326 18.62 24.61 -19.82
C ILE A 326 17.59 23.51 -20.17
N PHE A 327 16.75 23.74 -21.19
CA PHE A 327 15.78 22.75 -21.64
C PHE A 327 16.47 21.46 -22.10
N ARG A 328 17.52 21.57 -22.93
CA ARG A 328 18.26 20.42 -23.44
C ARG A 328 18.91 19.59 -22.32
N ARG A 329 19.52 20.24 -21.33
CA ARG A 329 20.11 19.57 -20.16
C ARG A 329 19.05 18.85 -19.33
N ALA A 330 17.91 19.49 -19.10
CA ALA A 330 16.80 18.88 -18.35
C ALA A 330 16.24 17.62 -19.06
N GLU A 331 16.04 17.67 -20.38
CA GLU A 331 15.63 16.49 -21.15
C GLU A 331 16.70 15.37 -21.13
N THR A 332 17.98 15.73 -21.20
CA THR A 332 19.08 14.73 -21.13
C THR A 332 19.07 14.02 -19.77
N GLN A 333 19.00 14.78 -18.67
CA GLN A 333 18.94 14.22 -17.31
C GLN A 333 17.69 13.35 -17.10
N ARG A 334 16.54 13.78 -17.64
CA ARG A 334 15.30 13.00 -17.59
C ARG A 334 15.47 11.66 -18.30
N GLN A 335 16.05 11.66 -19.51
CA GLN A 335 16.32 10.45 -20.29
C GLN A 335 17.28 9.50 -19.56
N GLU A 336 18.36 10.02 -18.96
CA GLU A 336 19.30 9.21 -18.18
C GLU A 336 18.61 8.43 -17.05
N ILE A 337 17.65 9.04 -16.35
CA ILE A 337 16.89 8.37 -15.30
C ILE A 337 15.87 7.40 -15.90
N GLN A 338 15.14 7.82 -16.94
CA GLN A 338 14.20 6.97 -17.66
C GLN A 338 14.86 5.67 -18.14
N ASP A 339 16.11 5.77 -18.59
CA ASP A 339 16.87 4.68 -19.20
C ASP A 339 17.76 3.94 -18.18
N GLN A 340 17.57 4.19 -16.87
CA GLN A 340 18.26 3.46 -15.79
C GLN A 340 18.10 1.93 -15.97
N VAL A 341 16.87 1.50 -16.26
CA VAL A 341 16.55 0.14 -16.69
C VAL A 341 15.64 0.23 -17.91
N VAL A 342 16.01 -0.44 -19.01
CA VAL A 342 15.24 -0.43 -20.26
C VAL A 342 14.81 -1.83 -20.61
N VAL A 343 13.55 -1.99 -21.01
CA VAL A 343 13.00 -3.25 -21.51
C VAL A 343 12.42 -3.09 -22.91
N ASP A 344 12.54 -4.14 -23.70
CA ASP A 344 11.90 -4.28 -25.01
C ASP A 344 11.21 -5.65 -25.04
N THR A 345 9.89 -5.63 -24.86
CA THR A 345 9.04 -6.82 -24.81
C THR A 345 7.88 -6.72 -25.82
N PRO A 346 7.23 -7.85 -26.15
CA PRO A 346 6.00 -7.85 -26.94
C PRO A 346 4.84 -7.09 -26.30
N ASP A 347 4.90 -6.78 -24.99
CA ASP A 347 3.87 -6.01 -24.29
C ASP A 347 4.25 -4.51 -24.23
N PRO A 348 3.61 -3.65 -25.03
CA PRO A 348 3.96 -2.24 -25.08
C PRO A 348 3.60 -1.48 -23.78
N PHE A 349 2.66 -2.00 -22.98
CA PHE A 349 2.27 -1.36 -21.73
C PHE A 349 3.34 -1.57 -20.66
N LEU A 350 3.93 -2.77 -20.61
CA LEU A 350 5.06 -3.05 -19.74
C LEU A 350 6.25 -2.15 -20.11
N ASN A 351 6.53 -1.97 -21.40
CA ASN A 351 7.65 -1.13 -21.86
C ASN A 351 7.51 0.33 -21.36
N SER A 352 6.32 0.94 -21.45
CA SER A 352 6.08 2.27 -20.87
C SER A 352 6.09 2.26 -19.33
N ALA A 353 5.59 1.19 -18.69
CA ALA A 353 5.53 1.06 -17.24
C ALA A 353 6.92 1.06 -16.58
N VAL A 354 7.92 0.40 -17.19
CA VAL A 354 9.29 0.36 -16.66
C VAL A 354 9.93 1.74 -16.68
N ALA A 355 9.73 2.51 -17.75
CA ALA A 355 10.23 3.88 -17.84
C ALA A 355 9.61 4.79 -16.75
N ALA A 356 8.31 4.61 -16.45
CA ALA A 356 7.65 5.31 -15.36
C ALA A 356 8.13 4.86 -13.97
N LEU A 357 8.40 3.56 -13.79
CA LEU A 357 8.97 3.02 -12.56
C LEU A 357 10.30 3.68 -12.21
N ASN A 358 11.19 3.89 -13.19
CA ASN A 358 12.48 4.52 -12.95
C ASN A 358 12.32 5.96 -12.41
N LEU A 359 11.45 6.78 -13.02
CA LEU A 359 11.21 8.14 -12.50
C LEU A 359 10.50 8.15 -11.14
N GLY A 360 9.49 7.28 -10.95
CA GLY A 360 8.79 7.19 -9.66
C GLY A 360 9.73 6.77 -8.52
N SER A 361 10.65 5.85 -8.80
CA SER A 361 11.66 5.38 -7.86
C SER A 361 12.73 6.45 -7.55
N ASP A 362 13.17 7.20 -8.56
CA ASP A 362 14.05 8.35 -8.33
C ASP A 362 13.34 9.45 -7.50
N ALA A 363 12.05 9.68 -7.74
CA ALA A 363 11.29 10.71 -7.03
C ALA A 363 11.16 10.43 -5.53
N VAL A 364 11.15 9.16 -5.09
CA VAL A 364 11.10 8.81 -3.66
C VAL A 364 12.48 8.85 -3.00
N TRP A 365 13.57 8.98 -3.75
CA TRP A 365 14.89 9.22 -3.18
C TRP A 365 15.05 10.69 -2.75
N ASP A 366 15.75 10.91 -1.63
CA ASP A 366 16.17 12.23 -1.17
C ASP A 366 17.70 12.22 -0.97
N GLU A 367 18.40 12.92 -1.86
CA GLU A 367 19.86 12.91 -1.96
C GLU A 367 20.53 13.51 -0.71
N ASP A 368 20.07 14.69 -0.28
CA ASP A 368 20.60 15.39 0.90
C ASP A 368 20.45 14.55 2.18
N GLN A 369 19.38 13.77 2.22
CA GLN A 369 19.01 12.96 3.35
C GLN A 369 19.60 11.55 3.30
N GLY A 370 20.11 11.10 2.16
CA GLY A 370 20.66 9.77 1.94
C GLY A 370 19.67 8.65 2.25
N ALA A 371 18.38 8.85 1.97
CA ALA A 371 17.35 7.87 2.32
C ALA A 371 16.13 7.91 1.40
N VAL A 372 15.47 6.76 1.27
CA VAL A 372 14.16 6.64 0.64
C VAL A 372 13.07 7.30 1.51
N MET A 373 12.23 8.10 0.86
CA MET A 373 11.02 8.69 1.41
C MET A 373 9.86 7.69 1.34
N HIS A 374 8.89 7.82 2.23
CA HIS A 374 7.71 6.95 2.23
C HIS A 374 6.86 7.07 0.95
N GLY A 375 6.75 8.26 0.39
CA GLY A 375 6.14 8.52 -0.92
C GLY A 375 6.71 9.78 -1.56
N ALA A 376 6.55 9.94 -2.87
CA ALA A 376 7.11 11.08 -3.59
C ALA A 376 6.35 12.39 -3.25
N ILE A 377 5.04 12.28 -2.98
CA ILE A 377 4.14 13.39 -2.66
C ILE A 377 3.50 13.18 -1.28
N ALA A 378 2.53 12.27 -1.18
CA ALA A 378 1.92 11.93 0.10
C ALA A 378 2.95 11.26 1.02
N TRP A 379 3.00 11.73 2.28
CA TRP A 379 4.00 11.29 3.26
C TRP A 379 5.45 11.39 2.76
N ARG A 380 5.83 12.43 2.00
CA ARG A 380 7.26 12.68 1.67
C ARG A 380 8.10 12.99 2.91
N ARG A 381 8.52 11.94 3.62
CA ARG A 381 9.38 11.94 4.80
C ARG A 381 10.19 10.65 4.79
N LYS A 382 11.39 10.69 5.38
CA LYS A 382 12.17 9.47 5.67
C LYS A 382 11.31 8.47 6.43
N LEU A 383 11.36 7.22 5.99
CA LEU A 383 10.79 6.10 6.70
C LEU A 383 11.73 4.91 6.58
N LEU A 384 11.84 4.14 7.66
CA LEU A 384 12.75 3.00 7.75
C LEU A 384 12.31 1.84 6.86
N GLY A 385 10.99 1.61 6.78
CA GLY A 385 10.44 0.43 6.11
C GLY A 385 9.30 0.74 5.17
N TRP A 386 8.34 -0.19 5.14
CA TRP A 386 7.75 -0.71 3.92
C TRP A 386 8.80 -1.23 2.95
N ARG A 387 8.34 -1.75 1.81
CA ARG A 387 9.22 -2.39 0.84
C ARG A 387 9.93 -1.40 -0.07
N GLY A 388 9.86 -0.10 0.22
CA GLY A 388 10.39 0.96 -0.63
C GLY A 388 11.86 0.82 -0.97
N PRO A 389 12.76 0.64 0.01
CA PRO A 389 14.20 0.52 -0.26
C PRO A 389 14.61 -0.58 -1.25
N TYR A 390 13.78 -1.60 -1.49
CA TYR A 390 14.09 -2.67 -2.43
C TYR A 390 14.37 -2.21 -3.86
N PHE A 391 13.79 -1.07 -4.30
CA PHE A 391 14.03 -0.60 -5.67
C PHE A 391 15.49 -0.26 -5.92
N ALA A 392 16.23 0.14 -4.88
CA ALA A 392 17.56 0.71 -5.07
C ALA A 392 18.50 -0.32 -5.70
N ASP A 393 18.63 -1.53 -5.12
CA ASP A 393 19.44 -2.58 -5.73
C ASP A 393 18.78 -3.17 -6.98
N ALA A 394 17.46 -3.39 -6.97
CA ALA A 394 16.76 -3.99 -8.10
C ALA A 394 16.83 -3.12 -9.38
N LEU A 395 17.00 -1.80 -9.26
CA LEU A 395 17.20 -0.89 -10.40
C LEU A 395 18.67 -0.47 -10.59
N GLY A 396 19.61 -1.06 -9.84
CA GLY A 396 21.04 -0.82 -9.99
C GLY A 396 21.60 0.46 -9.36
N TRP A 397 20.87 1.06 -8.41
CA TRP A 397 21.35 2.18 -7.56
C TRP A 397 21.91 1.68 -6.22
N HIS A 398 22.91 0.80 -6.26
CA HIS A 398 23.53 0.20 -5.06
C HIS A 398 24.06 1.23 -4.06
N ASP A 399 24.59 2.35 -4.54
CA ASP A 399 25.06 3.44 -3.67
C ASP A 399 23.92 4.06 -2.85
N ARG A 400 22.71 4.18 -3.43
CA ARG A 400 21.52 4.67 -2.72
C ARG A 400 21.06 3.66 -1.67
N ALA A 401 21.10 2.36 -1.99
CA ALA A 401 20.81 1.28 -1.05
C ALA A 401 21.78 1.34 0.14
N ARG A 402 23.09 1.33 -0.12
CA ARG A 402 24.14 1.40 0.91
C ARG A 402 24.01 2.65 1.76
N SER A 403 23.73 3.81 1.16
CA SER A 403 23.53 5.09 1.87
C SER A 403 22.31 5.04 2.81
N HIS A 404 21.15 4.56 2.32
CA HIS A 404 19.95 4.38 3.14
C HIS A 404 20.20 3.43 4.31
N LEU A 405 20.84 2.28 4.02
CA LEU A 405 21.17 1.28 5.02
C LEU A 405 22.12 1.86 6.09
N SER A 406 23.19 2.53 5.65
CA SER A 406 24.15 3.18 6.54
C SER A 406 23.48 4.22 7.44
N TYR A 407 22.59 5.05 6.90
CA TYR A 407 21.87 6.06 7.68
C TYR A 407 21.10 5.41 8.84
N TRP A 408 20.28 4.40 8.56
CA TRP A 408 19.44 3.78 9.59
C TRP A 408 20.23 2.89 10.56
N ALA A 409 21.32 2.25 10.12
CA ALA A 409 22.24 1.55 11.00
C ALA A 409 22.72 2.44 12.17
N THR A 410 22.98 3.73 11.90
CA THR A 410 23.37 4.69 12.96
C THR A 410 22.24 5.05 13.93
N GLN A 411 20.98 4.75 13.58
CA GLN A 411 19.81 5.05 14.42
C GLN A 411 19.48 3.91 15.38
N GLN A 412 20.19 2.76 15.30
CA GLN A 412 19.88 1.62 16.15
C GLN A 412 20.08 1.97 17.63
N ASN A 413 19.06 1.70 18.45
CA ASN A 413 19.15 1.83 19.89
C ASN A 413 20.21 0.86 20.43
N THR A 414 21.21 1.41 21.10
CA THR A 414 22.32 0.66 21.73
C THR A 414 22.33 0.81 23.26
N ASP A 415 21.29 1.40 23.85
CA ASP A 415 21.14 1.52 25.30
C ASP A 415 21.08 0.15 25.97
N PRO A 416 21.42 0.02 27.26
CA PRO A 416 21.34 -1.27 27.96
C PRO A 416 19.97 -1.94 27.82
N ILE A 417 19.96 -3.28 27.73
CA ILE A 417 18.71 -4.05 27.73
C ILE A 417 17.97 -3.77 29.04
N PRO A 418 16.69 -3.35 29.00
CA PRO A 418 15.91 -3.11 30.21
C PRO A 418 15.80 -4.37 31.08
N ASP A 419 15.87 -4.20 32.40
CA ASP A 419 15.71 -5.30 33.37
C ASP A 419 14.30 -5.94 33.34
N HIS A 420 13.32 -5.20 32.82
CA HIS A 420 11.92 -5.63 32.68
C HIS A 420 11.32 -5.09 31.39
N ILE A 421 10.45 -5.90 30.78
CA ILE A 421 9.57 -5.47 29.68
C ILE A 421 8.37 -4.77 30.31
N SER A 422 8.08 -3.54 29.88
CA SER A 422 6.92 -2.79 30.34
C SER A 422 5.63 -3.41 29.82
N GLY A 423 4.56 -3.28 30.61
CA GLY A 423 3.20 -3.64 30.16
C GLY A 423 2.69 -2.69 29.07
N PRO A 424 1.55 -3.01 28.44
CA PRO A 424 0.94 -2.18 27.41
C PRO A 424 0.57 -0.77 27.90
N ASP A 425 0.61 0.20 26.99
CA ASP A 425 0.53 1.62 27.30
C ASP A 425 -0.90 2.06 27.64
N GLU A 426 -1.08 2.68 28.81
CA GLU A 426 -2.37 3.18 29.32
C GLU A 426 -3.00 4.23 28.40
N ASP A 427 -2.20 5.16 27.87
CA ASP A 427 -2.68 6.25 27.00
C ASP A 427 -3.21 5.75 25.64
N SER A 428 -2.81 4.53 25.25
CA SER A 428 -3.30 3.85 24.05
C SER A 428 -4.48 2.92 24.33
N ASN A 429 -5.10 3.00 25.51
CA ASN A 429 -6.10 2.04 25.99
C ASN A 429 -5.58 0.59 25.94
N LEU A 430 -4.30 0.38 26.24
CA LEU A 430 -3.59 -0.91 26.19
C LEU A 430 -3.44 -1.53 24.79
N ALA A 431 -3.62 -0.74 23.72
CA ALA A 431 -3.52 -1.23 22.35
C ALA A 431 -2.07 -1.33 21.84
N ARG A 432 -1.13 -0.62 22.48
CA ARG A 432 0.28 -0.53 22.10
C ARG A 432 1.21 -0.85 23.27
N ASN A 433 2.48 -1.09 22.95
CA ASN A 433 3.56 -1.26 23.94
C ASN A 433 4.86 -0.58 23.45
N GLU A 434 4.78 0.73 23.18
CA GLU A 434 5.85 1.54 22.57
C GLU A 434 7.10 1.61 23.46
N THR A 435 6.91 1.69 24.78
CA THR A 435 8.03 1.76 25.73
C THR A 435 8.97 0.55 25.58
N SER A 436 8.40 -0.65 25.43
CA SER A 436 9.19 -1.88 25.28
C SER A 436 9.72 -2.08 23.87
N LEU A 437 8.95 -1.65 22.86
CA LEU A 437 9.36 -1.64 21.45
C LEU A 437 10.66 -0.84 21.29
N HIS A 438 10.74 0.35 21.86
CA HIS A 438 11.90 1.26 21.77
C HIS A 438 13.04 0.89 22.74
N SER A 439 13.44 -0.39 22.74
CA SER A 439 14.57 -0.93 23.51
C SER A 439 15.77 -1.31 22.61
N ASN A 440 16.86 -1.77 23.22
CA ASN A 440 18.11 -2.16 22.55
C ASN A 440 17.90 -3.01 21.29
N GLY A 441 18.15 -2.44 20.11
CA GLY A 441 17.95 -3.07 18.80
C GLY A 441 16.91 -2.41 17.89
N ALA A 442 16.01 -1.57 18.43
CA ALA A 442 15.08 -0.78 17.63
C ALA A 442 15.83 0.21 16.70
N LEU A 443 15.51 0.27 15.40
CA LEU A 443 16.14 1.18 14.43
C LEU A 443 15.35 2.48 14.22
N SER A 444 14.12 2.56 14.72
CA SER A 444 13.29 3.76 14.61
C SER A 444 12.49 4.02 15.88
N HIS A 445 12.04 5.27 16.02
CA HIS A 445 11.10 5.72 17.06
C HIS A 445 9.66 5.70 16.53
N SER A 446 9.36 4.82 15.58
CA SER A 446 8.03 4.70 14.98
C SER A 446 7.22 3.62 15.69
N HIS A 447 5.90 3.65 15.56
CA HIS A 447 5.03 2.63 16.14
C HIS A 447 5.14 1.24 15.46
N TYR A 448 6.03 1.11 14.47
CA TYR A 448 6.15 -0.06 13.61
C TYR A 448 7.46 -0.79 13.88
N ASP A 449 7.41 -2.12 13.85
CA ASP A 449 8.60 -2.92 13.62
C ASP A 449 8.95 -2.96 12.12
N MET A 450 9.45 -1.82 11.64
CA MET A 450 10.08 -1.75 10.33
C MET A 450 11.54 -2.23 10.36
N ASN A 451 12.03 -2.75 11.49
CA ASN A 451 13.36 -3.36 11.53
C ASN A 451 13.39 -4.61 10.66
N LEU A 452 12.31 -5.41 10.66
CA LEU A 452 12.23 -6.62 9.83
C LEU A 452 12.46 -6.28 8.35
N VAL A 453 11.72 -5.31 7.81
CA VAL A 453 11.85 -4.94 6.39
C VAL A 453 13.22 -4.32 6.08
N TYR A 454 13.77 -3.55 7.01
CA TYR A 454 15.13 -3.00 6.88
C TYR A 454 16.19 -4.10 6.82
N ILE A 455 16.12 -5.10 7.70
CA ILE A 455 17.10 -6.19 7.74
C ILE A 455 16.96 -7.12 6.55
N ASP A 456 15.74 -7.35 6.07
CA ASP A 456 15.53 -8.06 4.81
C ASP A 456 16.18 -7.30 3.64
N THR A 457 15.95 -5.99 3.54
CA THR A 457 16.62 -5.11 2.54
C THR A 457 18.14 -5.21 2.66
N LEU A 458 18.68 -5.15 3.87
CA LEU A 458 20.13 -5.26 4.12
C LEU A 458 20.69 -6.59 3.63
N PHE A 459 20.03 -7.70 3.92
CA PHE A 459 20.49 -9.02 3.47
C PHE A 459 20.40 -9.17 1.96
N ARG A 460 19.34 -8.65 1.33
CA ARG A 460 19.21 -8.64 -0.14
C ARG A 460 20.28 -7.77 -0.78
N HIS A 461 20.60 -6.60 -0.21
CA HIS A 461 21.69 -5.76 -0.65
C HIS A 461 23.04 -6.49 -0.60
N LEU A 462 23.33 -7.18 0.51
CA LEU A 462 24.57 -7.95 0.67
C LEU A 462 24.63 -9.14 -0.29
N GLN A 463 23.51 -9.82 -0.55
CA GLN A 463 23.44 -10.84 -1.58
C GLN A 463 23.69 -10.26 -2.98
N TRP A 464 23.12 -9.09 -3.28
CA TRP A 464 23.26 -8.48 -4.60
C TRP A 464 24.66 -7.96 -4.87
N THR A 465 25.31 -7.36 -3.87
CA THR A 465 26.60 -6.67 -4.03
C THR A 465 27.80 -7.53 -3.64
N GLY A 466 27.62 -8.49 -2.72
CA GLY A 466 28.73 -9.23 -2.13
C GLY A 466 29.66 -8.36 -1.28
N ASP A 467 29.24 -7.17 -0.85
CA ASP A 467 30.06 -6.23 -0.08
C ASP A 467 30.38 -6.74 1.33
N MET A 468 31.45 -7.53 1.43
CA MET A 468 31.93 -8.09 2.70
C MET A 468 32.62 -7.07 3.61
N GLU A 469 32.94 -5.87 3.11
CA GLU A 469 33.39 -4.77 3.95
C GLU A 469 32.21 -4.19 4.71
N PHE A 470 31.14 -3.85 3.99
CA PHE A 470 29.91 -3.37 4.59
C PHE A 470 29.22 -4.42 5.46
N ALA A 471 29.23 -5.70 5.07
CA ALA A 471 28.73 -6.79 5.92
C ALA A 471 29.41 -6.81 7.30
N ARG A 472 30.73 -6.56 7.36
CA ARG A 472 31.48 -6.47 8.63
C ARG A 472 31.12 -5.20 9.42
N GLU A 473 30.90 -4.08 8.73
CA GLU A 473 30.49 -2.81 9.33
C GLU A 473 29.13 -2.94 10.03
N VAL A 474 28.16 -3.57 9.36
CA VAL A 474 26.77 -3.70 9.84
C VAL A 474 26.50 -4.97 10.66
N TRP A 475 27.48 -5.88 10.81
CA TRP A 475 27.31 -7.09 11.62
C TRP A 475 26.75 -6.83 13.03
N PRO A 476 27.26 -5.84 13.80
CA PRO A 476 26.70 -5.54 15.13
C PRO A 476 25.23 -5.08 15.08
N VAL A 477 24.75 -4.56 13.96
CA VAL A 477 23.35 -4.17 13.76
C VAL A 477 22.47 -5.41 13.60
N ILE A 478 22.93 -6.37 12.78
CA ILE A 478 22.28 -7.67 12.55
C ILE A 478 22.15 -8.44 13.86
N GLU A 479 23.25 -8.60 14.61
CA GLU A 479 23.24 -9.34 15.88
C GLU A 479 22.23 -8.77 16.88
N ARG A 480 22.21 -7.44 17.00
CA ARG A 480 21.34 -6.73 17.93
C ARG A 480 19.87 -6.79 17.51
N HIS A 481 19.59 -6.74 16.21
CA HIS A 481 18.23 -6.92 15.69
C HIS A 481 17.71 -8.32 16.03
N LEU A 482 18.45 -9.37 15.71
CA LEU A 482 18.00 -10.75 15.98
C LEU A 482 17.82 -11.02 17.48
N ALA A 483 18.66 -10.42 18.32
CA ALA A 483 18.49 -10.47 19.78
C ALA A 483 17.26 -9.68 20.26
N TRP A 484 16.91 -8.57 19.60
CA TRP A 484 15.71 -7.78 19.89
C TRP A 484 14.44 -8.52 19.48
N GLU A 485 14.39 -9.06 18.25
CA GLU A 485 13.30 -9.92 17.76
C GLU A 485 13.04 -11.10 18.71
N ARG A 486 14.10 -11.84 19.06
CA ARG A 486 14.03 -12.99 19.97
C ARG A 486 13.51 -12.60 21.35
N ARG A 487 13.84 -11.40 21.83
CA ARG A 487 13.45 -10.91 23.16
C ARG A 487 11.99 -10.47 23.20
N LEU A 488 11.49 -9.83 22.14
CA LEU A 488 10.17 -9.19 22.14
C LEU A 488 9.08 -10.03 21.48
N PHE A 489 9.39 -10.75 20.39
CA PHE A 489 8.36 -11.31 19.48
C PHE A 489 8.36 -12.84 19.35
N ARG A 490 9.38 -13.54 19.85
CA ARG A 490 9.42 -15.00 19.86
C ARG A 490 8.40 -15.61 20.83
N ARG A 491 7.65 -16.65 20.39
CA ARG A 491 6.60 -17.34 21.13
C ARG A 491 6.78 -18.85 21.08
N THR A 492 6.68 -19.54 22.22
CA THR A 492 6.64 -21.01 22.28
C THR A 492 5.31 -21.46 22.87
N PHE A 493 4.64 -22.41 22.22
CA PHE A 493 3.31 -22.89 22.64
C PHE A 493 3.39 -24.10 23.59
N GLU A 494 4.57 -24.72 23.66
CA GLU A 494 4.88 -25.82 24.55
C GLU A 494 6.23 -25.56 25.21
N LYS A 495 6.48 -26.18 26.38
CA LYS A 495 7.78 -26.10 27.03
C LYS A 495 8.86 -26.68 26.11
N ASN A 496 9.82 -25.85 25.71
CA ASN A 496 10.88 -26.19 24.74
C ASN A 496 10.36 -26.57 23.34
N GLY A 497 9.14 -26.16 22.96
CA GLY A 497 8.63 -26.34 21.60
C GLY A 497 9.29 -25.36 20.60
N PRO A 498 9.18 -25.63 19.28
CA PRO A 498 9.64 -24.70 18.26
C PRO A 498 8.87 -23.37 18.37
N PRO A 499 9.50 -22.23 18.02
CA PRO A 499 8.87 -20.94 18.14
C PRO A 499 8.08 -20.54 16.88
N LEU A 500 7.17 -19.58 17.08
CA LEU A 500 6.71 -18.65 16.05
C LEU A 500 7.03 -17.22 16.50
N TYR A 501 7.00 -16.26 15.58
CA TYR A 501 7.23 -14.84 15.86
C TYR A 501 5.95 -14.04 15.61
N GLU A 502 5.63 -13.12 16.51
CA GLU A 502 4.52 -12.17 16.32
C GLU A 502 4.91 -11.05 15.36
N GLY A 503 3.99 -10.62 14.50
CA GLY A 503 4.16 -9.40 13.71
C GLY A 503 3.73 -8.16 14.49
N TYR A 504 4.66 -7.24 14.77
CA TYR A 504 4.36 -5.94 15.38
C TYR A 504 4.35 -4.84 14.31
N ALA A 505 3.28 -4.80 13.51
CA ALA A 505 3.13 -3.83 12.43
C ALA A 505 4.34 -3.76 11.47
N ALA A 506 4.64 -4.86 10.78
CA ALA A 506 5.82 -5.03 9.94
C ALA A 506 5.52 -5.26 8.43
N ILE A 507 4.27 -5.10 8.00
CA ILE A 507 3.80 -5.34 6.62
C ILE A 507 2.72 -4.33 6.24
N TRP A 508 2.48 -4.07 4.95
CA TRP A 508 1.57 -3.01 4.46
C TRP A 508 0.22 -2.96 5.19
N ALA A 509 -0.36 -4.13 5.45
CA ALA A 509 -1.66 -4.28 6.10
C ALA A 509 -1.69 -3.95 7.61
N SER A 510 -0.58 -3.50 8.19
CA SER A 510 -0.38 -3.44 9.64
C SER A 510 -1.32 -2.52 10.41
N ASP A 511 -1.81 -1.44 9.80
CA ASP A 511 -2.57 -0.40 10.51
C ASP A 511 -3.89 -0.93 11.12
N SER A 512 -4.32 -2.14 10.77
CA SER A 512 -5.49 -2.80 11.37
C SER A 512 -5.26 -4.26 11.74
N LEU A 513 -3.99 -4.65 11.95
CA LEU A 513 -3.59 -5.94 12.47
C LEU A 513 -3.21 -5.85 13.95
N GLN A 514 -3.68 -6.81 14.75
CA GLN A 514 -3.41 -6.98 16.17
C GLN A 514 -3.48 -8.46 16.52
N TYR A 515 -2.35 -9.05 16.92
CA TYR A 515 -2.24 -10.51 17.10
C TYR A 515 -2.32 -10.96 18.55
N HIS A 516 -2.44 -10.03 19.51
CA HIS A 516 -2.61 -10.37 20.93
C HIS A 516 -1.53 -11.32 21.47
N GLY A 517 -0.29 -11.23 20.99
CA GLY A 517 0.81 -12.10 21.38
C GLY A 517 0.99 -13.32 20.47
N GLY A 518 0.08 -13.56 19.52
CA GLY A 518 0.08 -14.72 18.65
C GLY A 518 1.23 -14.74 17.63
N GLY A 519 1.70 -15.94 17.29
CA GLY A 519 2.76 -16.12 16.30
C GLY A 519 2.20 -16.16 14.87
N THR A 520 2.74 -15.36 13.95
CA THR A 520 2.22 -15.14 12.60
C THR A 520 3.07 -15.82 11.54
N ALA A 521 2.47 -16.14 10.39
CA ALA A 521 3.20 -16.70 9.26
C ALA A 521 4.26 -15.74 8.70
N HIS A 522 3.88 -14.48 8.44
CA HIS A 522 4.76 -13.50 7.78
C HIS A 522 5.97 -13.10 8.64
N ALA A 523 5.80 -12.83 9.94
CA ALA A 523 6.92 -12.41 10.80
C ALA A 523 7.86 -13.58 11.13
N SER A 524 7.31 -14.80 11.24
CA SER A 524 8.11 -16.02 11.36
C SER A 524 8.93 -16.27 10.08
N ALA A 525 8.35 -16.05 8.89
CA ALA A 525 9.07 -16.18 7.62
C ALA A 525 10.24 -15.18 7.51
N TYR A 526 10.04 -13.90 7.83
CA TYR A 526 11.13 -12.93 7.92
C TYR A 526 12.23 -13.40 8.89
N ASN A 527 11.86 -13.79 10.11
CA ASN A 527 12.84 -14.23 11.11
C ASN A 527 13.58 -15.50 10.69
N TYR A 528 12.94 -16.44 10.00
CA TYR A 528 13.59 -17.61 9.40
C TYR A 528 14.68 -17.18 8.42
N TRP A 529 14.31 -16.36 7.43
CA TRP A 529 15.23 -15.85 6.41
C TRP A 529 16.39 -15.06 7.02
N HIS A 530 16.10 -14.19 7.99
CA HIS A 530 17.12 -13.37 8.63
C HIS A 530 18.14 -14.20 9.42
N ASN A 531 17.69 -15.24 10.12
CA ASN A 531 18.60 -16.14 10.82
C ASN A 531 19.41 -17.00 9.83
N LEU A 532 18.81 -17.45 8.73
CA LEU A 532 19.54 -18.17 7.67
C LEU A 532 20.64 -17.30 7.06
N MET A 533 20.33 -16.04 6.76
CA MET A 533 21.29 -15.09 6.19
C MET A 533 22.36 -14.64 7.18
N ALA A 534 22.00 -14.46 8.45
CA ALA A 534 22.98 -14.19 9.51
C ALA A 534 23.93 -15.37 9.70
N ALA A 535 23.44 -16.62 9.65
CA ALA A 535 24.30 -17.79 9.70
C ALA A 535 25.29 -17.82 8.52
N LYS A 536 24.82 -17.56 7.31
CA LYS A 536 25.67 -17.51 6.12
C LYS A 536 26.76 -16.43 6.23
N ILE A 537 26.36 -15.19 6.47
CA ILE A 537 27.29 -14.05 6.52
C ILE A 537 28.22 -14.16 7.73
N GLY A 538 27.71 -14.56 8.90
CA GLY A 538 28.50 -14.77 10.10
C GLY A 538 29.59 -15.81 9.89
N SER A 539 29.29 -16.91 9.19
CA SER A 539 30.30 -17.93 8.85
C SER A 539 31.40 -17.36 7.95
N MET A 540 31.04 -16.49 6.99
CA MET A 540 32.01 -15.82 6.12
C MET A 540 32.86 -14.78 6.86
N LEU A 541 32.33 -14.18 7.93
CA LEU A 541 33.03 -13.23 8.80
C LEU A 541 33.87 -13.92 9.89
N GLY A 542 33.66 -15.23 10.14
CA GLY A 542 34.33 -15.98 11.21
C GLY A 542 33.66 -15.88 12.57
N GLU A 543 32.37 -15.53 12.60
CA GLU A 543 31.54 -15.38 13.81
C GLU A 543 30.93 -16.72 14.24
N ASN A 544 30.42 -16.81 15.48
CA ASN A 544 29.72 -18.00 15.95
C ASN A 544 28.26 -18.00 15.49
N VAL A 545 27.91 -18.95 14.61
CA VAL A 545 26.61 -18.98 13.91
C VAL A 545 25.60 -19.98 14.46
N ALA A 546 25.99 -20.81 15.43
CA ALA A 546 25.16 -21.93 15.90
C ALA A 546 23.78 -21.48 16.45
N LEU A 547 23.70 -20.26 17.00
CA LEU A 547 22.44 -19.67 17.45
C LEU A 547 21.49 -19.42 16.27
N TYR A 548 22.00 -18.90 15.16
CA TYR A 548 21.21 -18.51 14.00
C TYR A 548 20.75 -19.73 13.21
N GLU A 549 21.65 -20.69 12.96
CA GLU A 549 21.30 -21.97 12.30
C GLU A 549 20.20 -22.70 13.07
N GLY A 550 20.40 -22.86 14.39
CA GLY A 550 19.42 -23.54 15.24
C GLY A 550 18.10 -22.79 15.33
N GLU A 551 18.10 -21.45 15.36
CA GLU A 551 16.86 -20.68 15.40
C GLU A 551 16.08 -20.76 14.09
N ALA A 552 16.75 -20.69 12.93
CA ALA A 552 16.11 -20.87 11.63
C ALA A 552 15.44 -22.25 11.51
N GLU A 553 16.15 -23.33 11.88
CA GLU A 553 15.58 -24.69 11.91
C GLU A 553 14.34 -24.79 12.80
N GLN A 554 14.40 -24.19 14.00
CA GLN A 554 13.29 -24.21 14.93
C GLN A 554 12.08 -23.41 14.41
N ILE A 555 12.30 -22.27 13.76
CA ILE A 555 11.20 -21.50 13.15
C ILE A 555 10.53 -22.29 12.03
N ALA A 556 11.30 -22.93 11.14
CA ALA A 556 10.76 -23.77 10.08
C ALA A 556 9.90 -24.92 10.63
N LEU A 557 10.38 -25.57 11.70
CA LEU A 557 9.59 -26.59 12.43
C LEU A 557 8.33 -26.00 13.05
N GLY A 558 8.38 -24.79 13.61
CA GLY A 558 7.23 -24.08 14.18
C GLY A 558 6.16 -23.80 13.12
N MET A 559 6.57 -23.25 11.98
CA MET A 559 5.71 -22.99 10.83
C MET A 559 5.01 -24.28 10.37
N GLN A 560 5.78 -25.35 10.16
CA GLN A 560 5.23 -26.63 9.70
C GLN A 560 4.31 -27.28 10.72
N ARG A 561 4.65 -27.21 12.02
CA ARG A 561 3.89 -27.88 13.08
C ARG A 561 2.61 -27.16 13.43
N TYR A 562 2.63 -25.84 13.46
CA TYR A 562 1.58 -25.04 14.08
C TYR A 562 0.71 -24.30 13.08
N LEU A 563 1.21 -23.99 11.88
CA LEU A 563 0.48 -23.16 10.92
C LEU A 563 0.16 -23.89 9.61
N TRP A 564 0.90 -24.94 9.22
CA TRP A 564 0.60 -25.66 7.97
C TRP A 564 -0.77 -26.36 8.03
N MET A 565 -1.68 -25.97 7.14
CA MET A 565 -3.00 -26.58 7.00
C MET A 565 -2.96 -27.56 5.83
N GLU A 566 -2.67 -28.82 6.11
CA GLU A 566 -2.53 -29.89 5.10
C GLU A 566 -3.78 -30.00 4.20
N ASP A 567 -4.96 -29.78 4.76
CA ASP A 567 -6.25 -29.85 4.06
C ASP A 567 -6.51 -28.65 3.12
N GLU A 568 -5.86 -27.52 3.37
CA GLU A 568 -5.99 -26.30 2.57
C GLU A 568 -4.79 -26.06 1.65
N GLY A 569 -3.64 -26.70 1.91
CA GLY A 569 -2.39 -26.49 1.20
C GLY A 569 -1.76 -25.11 1.45
N MET A 570 -1.97 -24.55 2.64
CA MET A 570 -1.57 -23.17 2.96
C MET A 570 -1.19 -23.03 4.44
N TYR A 571 -0.27 -22.11 4.77
CA TYR A 571 -0.03 -21.72 6.16
C TYR A 571 -1.15 -20.80 6.67
N ALA A 572 -1.68 -21.10 7.86
CA ALA A 572 -2.63 -20.25 8.58
C ALA A 572 -2.00 -18.88 8.91
N GLU A 573 -2.85 -17.86 9.06
CA GLU A 573 -2.40 -16.48 9.30
C GLU A 573 -1.58 -16.34 10.59
N PHE A 574 -2.10 -16.87 11.69
CA PHE A 574 -1.45 -16.86 12.99
C PHE A 574 -2.01 -17.94 13.92
N LYS A 575 -1.28 -18.19 15.01
CA LYS A 575 -1.69 -19.03 16.14
C LYS A 575 -1.74 -18.19 17.42
N ASP A 576 -2.86 -18.26 18.11
CA ASP A 576 -3.07 -17.60 19.40
C ASP A 576 -2.15 -18.15 20.50
N VAL A 577 -1.70 -17.26 21.39
CA VAL A 577 -0.92 -17.63 22.59
C VAL A 577 -1.76 -17.68 23.87
N ILE A 578 -2.92 -17.02 23.86
CA ILE A 578 -3.90 -17.01 24.96
C ILE A 578 -5.20 -17.72 24.56
N GLY A 579 -6.12 -17.89 25.51
CA GLY A 579 -7.40 -18.57 25.28
C GLY A 579 -7.23 -20.02 24.87
N GLU A 580 -7.93 -20.43 23.81
CA GLU A 580 -7.90 -21.81 23.29
C GLU A 580 -6.68 -22.10 22.39
N GLN A 581 -5.85 -21.09 22.12
CA GLN A 581 -4.69 -21.19 21.22
C GLN A 581 -5.07 -21.70 19.82
N GLY A 582 -6.18 -21.20 19.26
CA GLY A 582 -6.64 -21.53 17.92
C GLY A 582 -5.70 -21.05 16.81
N VAL A 583 -5.98 -21.47 15.57
CA VAL A 583 -5.29 -20.99 14.36
C VAL A 583 -6.27 -20.23 13.47
N HIS A 584 -5.84 -19.11 12.92
CA HIS A 584 -6.66 -18.32 12.01
C HIS A 584 -6.55 -18.86 10.58
N ARG A 585 -7.55 -19.66 10.19
CA ARG A 585 -7.54 -20.46 8.95
C ARG A 585 -7.83 -19.70 7.65
N SER A 586 -8.10 -18.40 7.71
CA SER A 586 -8.31 -17.56 6.52
C SER A 586 -7.11 -16.62 6.27
N PRO A 587 -5.94 -17.11 5.84
CA PRO A 587 -4.78 -16.28 5.55
C PRO A 587 -5.03 -15.29 4.41
N ALA A 588 -4.31 -14.18 4.46
CA ALA A 588 -4.34 -13.12 3.45
C ALA A 588 -3.12 -13.19 2.51
N LEU A 589 -3.03 -12.30 1.50
CA LEU A 589 -1.94 -12.33 0.51
C LEU A 589 -0.55 -12.31 1.14
N TRP A 590 -0.35 -11.58 2.23
CA TRP A 590 0.95 -11.48 2.91
C TRP A 590 1.41 -12.75 3.60
N SER A 591 0.49 -13.62 3.99
CA SER A 591 0.82 -14.94 4.52
C SER A 591 1.25 -15.90 3.40
N PHE A 592 0.93 -15.57 2.14
CA PHE A 592 1.44 -16.27 0.97
C PHE A 592 2.78 -15.69 0.53
N TYR A 593 2.80 -14.44 0.05
CA TYR A 593 3.98 -13.91 -0.64
C TYR A 593 5.20 -13.85 0.28
N GLN A 594 5.02 -13.58 1.58
CA GLN A 594 6.16 -13.41 2.48
C GLN A 594 6.85 -14.74 2.77
N VAL A 595 6.07 -15.82 2.89
CA VAL A 595 6.60 -17.18 3.11
C VAL A 595 7.41 -17.64 1.92
N VAL A 596 6.89 -17.43 0.70
CA VAL A 596 7.58 -17.78 -0.54
C VAL A 596 8.85 -16.93 -0.72
N ASP A 597 8.76 -15.61 -0.54
CA ASP A 597 9.90 -14.70 -0.76
C ASP A 597 10.99 -14.79 0.33
N SER A 598 10.69 -15.45 1.46
CA SER A 598 11.64 -15.80 2.51
C SER A 598 12.23 -17.21 2.34
N ASP A 599 11.93 -17.88 1.22
CA ASP A 599 12.36 -19.24 0.88
C ASP A 599 12.03 -20.28 1.98
N LEU A 600 10.87 -20.12 2.63
CA LEU A 600 10.39 -21.02 3.66
C LEU A 600 9.41 -22.04 3.08
N GLY A 601 9.69 -23.32 3.27
CA GLY A 601 8.88 -24.42 2.76
C GLY A 601 9.43 -25.00 1.45
N SER A 602 8.82 -26.08 0.98
CA SER A 602 9.21 -26.72 -0.29
C SER A 602 8.53 -26.07 -1.49
N ARG A 603 9.09 -26.30 -2.69
CA ARG A 603 8.50 -25.86 -3.96
C ARG A 603 7.09 -26.42 -4.16
N GLU A 604 6.83 -27.66 -3.72
CA GLU A 604 5.52 -28.29 -3.75
C GLU A 604 4.53 -27.53 -2.86
N GLN A 605 4.94 -27.16 -1.65
CA GLN A 605 4.12 -26.34 -0.76
C GLN A 605 3.85 -24.96 -1.36
N HIS A 606 4.85 -24.29 -1.94
CA HIS A 606 4.63 -23.00 -2.62
C HIS A 606 3.60 -23.12 -3.74
N LYS A 607 3.67 -24.18 -4.55
CA LYS A 607 2.65 -24.48 -5.58
C LYS A 607 1.26 -24.69 -4.97
N MET A 608 1.13 -25.46 -3.88
CA MET A 608 -0.14 -25.63 -3.16
C MET A 608 -0.69 -24.29 -2.65
N MET A 609 0.17 -23.44 -2.10
CA MET A 609 -0.24 -22.11 -1.61
C MET A 609 -0.81 -21.24 -2.74
N THR A 610 -0.27 -21.33 -3.97
CA THR A 610 -0.88 -20.62 -5.11
C THR A 610 -2.30 -21.11 -5.42
N GLN A 611 -2.59 -22.40 -5.25
CA GLN A 611 -3.92 -22.96 -5.48
C GLN A 611 -4.93 -22.46 -4.44
N PHE A 612 -4.48 -22.24 -3.20
CA PHE A 612 -5.29 -21.57 -2.18
C PHE A 612 -5.64 -20.13 -2.61
N VAL A 613 -4.66 -19.35 -3.04
CA VAL A 613 -4.89 -17.97 -3.50
C VAL A 613 -5.89 -17.94 -4.66
N ASP A 614 -5.67 -18.76 -5.70
CA ASP A 614 -6.54 -18.88 -6.89
C ASP A 614 -8.00 -19.20 -6.54
N SER A 615 -8.24 -19.96 -5.47
CA SER A 615 -9.58 -20.48 -5.14
C SER A 615 -10.28 -19.70 -4.03
N LYS A 616 -9.54 -19.12 -3.08
CA LYS A 616 -10.10 -18.54 -1.85
C LYS A 616 -9.98 -17.02 -1.76
N LEU A 617 -9.01 -16.39 -2.43
CA LEU A 617 -8.80 -14.93 -2.34
C LEU A 617 -9.46 -14.18 -3.50
N PRO A 618 -10.07 -13.00 -3.29
CA PRO A 618 -10.89 -12.36 -4.31
C PRO A 618 -10.12 -11.87 -5.52
N HIS A 619 -10.59 -12.26 -6.71
CA HIS A 619 -10.09 -11.79 -8.01
C HIS A 619 -11.03 -10.73 -8.57
N LEU A 620 -10.52 -9.52 -8.80
CA LEU A 620 -11.26 -8.40 -9.34
C LEU A 620 -10.84 -8.18 -10.81
N PRO A 621 -11.75 -8.34 -11.78
CA PRO A 621 -11.40 -8.31 -13.19
C PRO A 621 -10.98 -6.91 -13.65
N VAL A 622 -9.95 -6.86 -14.51
CA VAL A 622 -9.46 -5.64 -15.16
C VAL A 622 -9.87 -5.72 -16.63
N GLN A 623 -10.95 -5.01 -16.97
CA GLN A 623 -11.58 -5.07 -18.28
C GLN A 623 -12.29 -3.76 -18.60
N GLY A 624 -12.64 -3.57 -19.87
CA GLY A 624 -13.49 -2.48 -20.33
C GLY A 624 -13.18 -2.04 -21.76
N PRO A 625 -13.79 -0.94 -22.25
CA PRO A 625 -13.54 -0.43 -23.59
C PRO A 625 -12.05 -0.18 -23.83
N ASP A 626 -11.54 -0.69 -24.97
CA ASP A 626 -10.16 -0.56 -25.43
C ASP A 626 -9.07 -1.15 -24.50
N VAL A 627 -9.46 -1.81 -23.41
CA VAL A 627 -8.54 -2.58 -22.56
C VAL A 627 -8.18 -3.88 -23.29
N PRO A 628 -6.89 -4.29 -23.34
CA PRO A 628 -6.50 -5.55 -23.97
C PRO A 628 -7.28 -6.75 -23.42
N ASP A 629 -7.79 -7.60 -24.31
CA ASP A 629 -8.60 -8.79 -24.02
C ASP A 629 -7.91 -10.10 -24.46
N ASP A 630 -6.58 -10.05 -24.63
CA ASP A 630 -5.76 -11.18 -25.03
C ASP A 630 -5.48 -12.19 -23.90
N ASP A 631 -5.97 -11.90 -22.68
CA ASP A 631 -6.02 -12.78 -21.52
C ASP A 631 -7.06 -12.27 -20.48
N ASP A 632 -7.37 -13.08 -19.46
CA ASP A 632 -8.29 -12.74 -18.36
C ASP A 632 -7.53 -11.97 -17.25
N TYR A 633 -7.20 -10.68 -17.47
CA TYR A 633 -6.47 -9.87 -16.48
C TYR A 633 -7.30 -9.53 -15.23
N TYR A 634 -6.65 -9.53 -14.07
CA TYR A 634 -7.29 -9.20 -12.79
C TYR A 634 -6.27 -8.64 -11.78
N VAL A 635 -6.79 -8.11 -10.68
CA VAL A 635 -6.04 -7.80 -9.45
C VAL A 635 -6.70 -8.47 -8.25
N LEU A 636 -5.93 -8.69 -7.20
CA LEU A 636 -6.35 -9.32 -5.97
C LEU A 636 -6.61 -8.27 -4.89
N SER A 637 -7.62 -8.52 -4.06
CA SER A 637 -7.73 -7.84 -2.77
C SER A 637 -6.78 -8.50 -1.76
N THR A 638 -6.21 -7.70 -0.86
CA THR A 638 -5.31 -8.20 0.18
C THR A 638 -5.96 -9.24 1.09
N SER A 639 -7.25 -9.09 1.40
CA SER A 639 -8.06 -10.10 2.10
C SER A 639 -9.55 -9.90 1.84
N ASN A 640 -10.33 -10.95 2.12
CA ASN A 640 -11.79 -10.96 2.11
C ASN A 640 -12.40 -10.90 3.53
N TRP A 641 -11.62 -10.41 4.50
CA TRP A 641 -12.00 -10.33 5.91
C TRP A 641 -13.08 -9.27 6.14
N MET A 642 -14.01 -9.52 7.05
CA MET A 642 -15.16 -8.65 7.29
C MET A 642 -15.34 -8.29 8.76
N PRO A 643 -15.69 -7.04 9.10
CA PRO A 643 -16.09 -5.97 8.17
C PRO A 643 -14.92 -5.32 7.42
N TYR A 644 -15.22 -4.62 6.31
CA TYR A 644 -14.21 -3.85 5.58
C TYR A 644 -13.46 -2.92 6.53
N THR A 645 -12.15 -3.04 6.53
CA THR A 645 -11.25 -2.25 7.35
C THR A 645 -10.05 -1.80 6.50
N TYR A 646 -9.69 -0.52 6.63
CA TYR A 646 -8.49 0.01 5.97
C TYR A 646 -7.25 -0.78 6.35
N SER A 647 -6.29 -0.87 5.43
CA SER A 647 -5.05 -1.66 5.41
C SER A 647 -5.21 -3.17 5.25
N THR A 648 -6.28 -3.80 5.74
CA THR A 648 -6.42 -5.27 5.63
C THR A 648 -7.18 -5.73 4.38
N ASN A 649 -8.01 -4.87 3.80
CA ASN A 649 -8.89 -5.20 2.69
C ASN A 649 -8.57 -4.46 1.37
N ASN A 650 -7.53 -3.65 1.32
CA ASN A 650 -7.35 -2.77 0.16
C ASN A 650 -6.97 -3.53 -1.11
N VAL A 651 -7.17 -2.87 -2.26
CA VAL A 651 -6.63 -3.34 -3.55
C VAL A 651 -5.40 -2.49 -3.87
N ILE A 652 -4.23 -3.02 -3.49
CA ILE A 652 -2.96 -2.30 -3.48
C ILE A 652 -2.04 -2.77 -4.59
N PHE A 653 -1.43 -1.80 -5.28
CA PHE A 653 -0.49 -2.06 -6.36
C PHE A 653 0.71 -2.91 -5.86
N GLY A 654 1.34 -2.50 -4.77
CA GLY A 654 2.50 -3.22 -4.23
C GLY A 654 2.20 -4.62 -3.69
N GLU A 655 1.04 -4.85 -3.07
CA GLU A 655 0.62 -6.17 -2.59
C GLU A 655 0.39 -7.14 -3.75
N ASN A 656 -0.18 -6.66 -4.85
CA ASN A 656 -0.37 -7.45 -6.07
C ASN A 656 0.96 -7.81 -6.73
N LEU A 657 1.91 -6.88 -6.81
CA LEU A 657 3.20 -7.16 -7.43
C LEU A 657 4.11 -8.02 -6.56
N HIS A 658 4.02 -7.93 -5.24
CA HIS A 658 4.70 -8.89 -4.37
C HIS A 658 4.08 -10.28 -4.48
N THR A 659 2.76 -10.37 -4.62
CA THR A 659 2.06 -11.62 -4.93
C THR A 659 2.52 -12.19 -6.27
N ALA A 660 2.61 -11.38 -7.33
CA ALA A 660 3.13 -11.82 -8.63
C ALA A 660 4.57 -12.36 -8.53
N LEU A 661 5.45 -11.69 -7.77
CA LEU A 661 6.80 -12.20 -7.48
C LEU A 661 6.76 -13.60 -6.85
N ALA A 662 5.89 -13.82 -5.87
CA ALA A 662 5.72 -15.13 -5.24
C ALA A 662 5.16 -16.20 -6.22
N TYR A 663 4.26 -15.84 -7.15
CA TYR A 663 3.83 -16.75 -8.22
C TYR A 663 4.98 -17.13 -9.16
N TRP A 664 5.86 -16.18 -9.53
CA TRP A 664 7.07 -16.51 -10.31
C TRP A 664 7.99 -17.45 -9.53
N GLN A 665 8.26 -17.16 -8.26
CA GLN A 665 9.08 -17.99 -7.39
C GLN A 665 8.49 -19.40 -7.19
N ALA A 666 7.16 -19.52 -7.14
CA ALA A 666 6.44 -20.80 -7.09
C ALA A 666 6.40 -21.55 -8.45
N GLY A 667 6.94 -20.96 -9.52
CA GLY A 667 6.98 -21.57 -10.86
C GLY A 667 5.68 -21.46 -11.65
N ARG A 668 4.90 -20.38 -11.46
CA ARG A 668 3.65 -20.09 -12.18
C ARG A 668 3.70 -18.75 -12.93
N PRO A 669 4.54 -18.64 -13.99
CA PRO A 669 4.84 -17.39 -14.68
C PRO A 669 3.66 -16.75 -15.42
N GLU A 670 2.75 -17.55 -16.00
CA GLU A 670 1.56 -17.00 -16.69
C GLU A 670 0.65 -16.24 -15.71
N GLU A 671 0.42 -16.82 -14.54
CA GLU A 671 -0.42 -16.22 -13.51
C GLU A 671 0.23 -14.97 -12.91
N ALA A 672 1.54 -15.03 -12.66
CA ALA A 672 2.32 -13.88 -12.22
C ALA A 672 2.23 -12.70 -13.22
N PHE A 673 2.32 -12.99 -14.52
CA PHE A 673 2.19 -11.96 -15.55
C PHE A 673 0.77 -11.41 -15.65
N ARG A 674 -0.28 -12.23 -15.51
CA ARG A 674 -1.68 -11.73 -15.48
C ARG A 674 -1.91 -10.71 -14.37
N ILE A 675 -1.45 -11.00 -13.15
CA ILE A 675 -1.55 -10.09 -12.00
C ILE A 675 -0.74 -8.82 -12.25
N THR A 676 0.48 -8.96 -12.79
CA THR A 676 1.37 -7.82 -13.09
C THR A 676 0.75 -6.91 -14.14
N LYS A 677 0.28 -7.48 -15.25
CA LYS A 677 -0.36 -6.76 -16.33
C LYS A 677 -1.65 -6.09 -15.90
N GLY A 678 -2.50 -6.79 -15.13
CA GLY A 678 -3.70 -6.21 -14.53
C GLY A 678 -3.39 -5.01 -13.64
N SER A 679 -2.36 -5.13 -12.79
CA SER A 679 -1.92 -4.05 -11.90
C SER A 679 -1.39 -2.82 -12.67
N ILE A 680 -0.59 -3.04 -13.71
CA ILE A 680 -0.05 -1.99 -14.59
C ILE A 680 -1.19 -1.28 -15.33
N LEU A 681 -2.09 -2.02 -15.98
CA LEU A 681 -3.24 -1.45 -16.69
C LEU A 681 -4.05 -0.56 -15.75
N LEU A 682 -4.41 -1.08 -14.58
CA LEU A 682 -5.29 -0.42 -13.64
C LEU A 682 -4.68 0.85 -13.03
N SER A 683 -3.39 0.79 -12.65
CA SER A 683 -2.70 1.90 -11.99
C SER A 683 -2.18 2.96 -12.98
N MET A 684 -1.69 2.54 -14.16
CA MET A 684 -0.91 3.42 -15.04
C MET A 684 -1.62 3.85 -16.33
N PHE A 685 -2.67 3.14 -16.75
CA PHE A 685 -3.34 3.38 -18.03
C PHE A 685 -4.85 3.60 -17.93
N MET A 686 -5.50 3.10 -16.87
CA MET A 686 -6.94 3.26 -16.64
C MET A 686 -7.24 4.29 -15.54
N GLY A 687 -6.28 4.52 -14.63
CA GLY A 687 -6.35 5.54 -13.59
C GLY A 687 -6.30 6.97 -14.13
N ILE A 688 -6.55 7.95 -13.27
CA ILE A 688 -6.45 9.38 -13.57
C ILE A 688 -5.00 9.83 -13.74
N CYS A 689 -4.00 9.15 -13.16
CA CYS A 689 -2.59 9.54 -13.28
C CYS A 689 -1.83 8.59 -14.22
N PRO A 690 -1.34 9.04 -15.40
CA PRO A 690 -0.57 8.18 -16.30
C PRO A 690 0.76 7.77 -15.66
N GLY A 691 1.15 6.50 -15.86
CA GLY A 691 2.43 5.97 -15.35
C GLY A 691 2.55 5.94 -13.82
N ASN A 692 1.43 5.95 -13.09
CA ASN A 692 1.46 6.03 -11.63
C ASN A 692 1.92 4.73 -10.98
N VAL A 693 3.05 4.77 -10.25
CA VAL A 693 3.45 3.70 -9.31
C VAL A 693 2.75 3.95 -7.97
N GLY A 694 1.43 3.89 -7.98
CA GLY A 694 0.59 4.37 -6.88
C GLY A 694 0.48 3.41 -5.69
N SER A 695 -0.36 3.79 -4.71
CA SER A 695 -0.71 2.90 -3.60
C SER A 695 -1.95 2.06 -3.91
N MET A 696 -3.12 2.69 -3.98
CA MET A 696 -4.43 2.07 -4.14
C MET A 696 -4.90 2.23 -5.57
N THR A 697 -5.59 1.21 -6.07
CA THR A 697 -6.11 1.19 -7.44
C THR A 697 -7.57 1.65 -7.51
N LEU A 698 -8.07 1.90 -8.72
CA LEU A 698 -9.46 2.31 -8.92
C LEU A 698 -10.48 1.24 -8.46
N LEU A 699 -10.10 -0.03 -8.31
CA LEU A 699 -11.00 -1.10 -7.84
C LEU A 699 -11.09 -1.19 -6.31
N ASP A 700 -10.31 -0.40 -5.57
CA ASP A 700 -10.48 -0.29 -4.13
C ASP A 700 -11.84 0.36 -3.78
N VAL A 701 -12.67 -0.38 -3.03
CA VAL A 701 -14.05 0.02 -2.73
C VAL A 701 -14.16 1.25 -1.82
N TYR A 702 -13.07 1.66 -1.17
CA TYR A 702 -13.06 2.80 -0.25
C TYR A 702 -12.38 4.03 -0.82
N ARG A 703 -11.07 4.01 -1.12
CA ARG A 703 -10.37 5.22 -1.58
C ARG A 703 -10.31 5.37 -3.09
N ARG A 704 -10.61 4.31 -3.86
CA ARG A 704 -10.29 4.27 -5.30
C ARG A 704 -8.80 4.59 -5.51
N GLU A 705 -8.43 5.13 -6.67
CA GLU A 705 -7.05 5.52 -6.92
C GLU A 705 -6.57 6.58 -5.92
N SER A 706 -5.46 6.30 -5.24
CA SER A 706 -4.88 7.23 -4.29
C SER A 706 -3.36 7.13 -4.21
N GLN A 707 -2.74 8.29 -3.96
CA GLN A 707 -1.30 8.50 -3.76
C GLN A 707 -0.48 8.21 -5.02
N ARG A 708 0.31 9.19 -5.44
CA ARG A 708 1.15 9.07 -6.64
C ARG A 708 2.58 8.70 -6.28
N ASP A 709 3.14 7.76 -7.03
CA ASP A 709 4.54 7.32 -6.95
C ASP A 709 4.98 7.05 -5.50
N PHE A 710 4.45 5.94 -4.97
CA PHE A 710 4.61 5.51 -3.60
C PHE A 710 5.75 4.50 -3.48
N ALA A 711 6.61 4.65 -2.47
CA ALA A 711 7.85 3.88 -2.41
C ALA A 711 7.60 2.37 -2.32
N ASP A 712 6.59 1.93 -1.55
CA ASP A 712 6.23 0.50 -1.44
C ASP A 712 5.90 -0.13 -2.80
N GLY A 713 5.17 0.58 -3.67
CA GLY A 713 4.89 0.16 -5.04
C GLY A 713 6.15 0.11 -5.91
N ALA A 714 7.06 1.07 -5.77
CA ALA A 714 8.34 1.08 -6.48
C ALA A 714 9.22 -0.12 -6.11
N GLY A 715 9.33 -0.44 -4.82
CA GLY A 715 10.15 -1.55 -4.35
C GLY A 715 9.62 -2.93 -4.75
N THR A 716 8.31 -3.13 -4.68
CA THR A 716 7.69 -4.40 -5.11
C THR A 716 7.68 -4.55 -6.63
N PHE A 717 7.41 -3.48 -7.39
CA PHE A 717 7.40 -3.55 -8.86
C PHE A 717 8.79 -3.83 -9.42
N SER A 718 9.82 -3.15 -8.93
CA SER A 718 11.20 -3.39 -9.36
C SER A 718 11.64 -4.83 -9.13
N ARG A 719 11.35 -5.42 -7.96
CA ARG A 719 11.66 -6.83 -7.70
C ARG A 719 10.82 -7.78 -8.55
N ALA A 720 9.51 -7.55 -8.69
CA ALA A 720 8.64 -8.35 -9.55
C ALA A 720 9.13 -8.35 -11.02
N LEU A 721 9.58 -7.20 -11.52
CA LEU A 721 10.16 -7.06 -12.85
C LEU A 721 11.48 -7.83 -12.98
N ILE A 722 12.42 -7.59 -12.07
CA ILE A 722 13.81 -8.03 -12.25
C ILE A 722 14.02 -9.46 -11.75
N GLU A 723 13.56 -9.77 -10.54
CA GLU A 723 13.70 -11.10 -9.93
C GLU A 723 12.62 -12.08 -10.38
N GLY A 724 11.44 -11.58 -10.77
CA GLY A 724 10.30 -12.37 -11.24
C GLY A 724 10.32 -12.56 -12.76
N LEU A 725 9.94 -11.52 -13.52
CA LEU A 725 9.77 -11.60 -14.97
C LEU A 725 11.09 -11.91 -15.71
N PHE A 726 12.16 -11.16 -15.44
CA PHE A 726 13.47 -11.43 -16.03
C PHE A 726 14.28 -12.49 -15.26
N GLY A 727 13.86 -12.82 -14.03
CA GLY A 727 14.40 -13.92 -13.25
C GLY A 727 15.82 -13.70 -12.72
N ILE A 728 16.32 -12.47 -12.71
CA ILE A 728 17.69 -12.12 -12.35
C ILE A 728 17.80 -12.02 -10.83
N ARG A 729 18.53 -12.96 -10.23
CA ARG A 729 18.71 -13.08 -8.78
C ARG A 729 20.20 -13.26 -8.47
N PRO A 730 20.94 -12.15 -8.24
CA PRO A 730 22.35 -12.21 -7.86
C PRO A 730 22.54 -12.71 -6.42
N ASN A 731 23.57 -13.52 -6.21
CA ASN A 731 24.06 -13.97 -4.91
C ASN A 731 25.59 -13.90 -4.95
N LEU A 732 26.11 -12.68 -4.96
CA LEU A 732 27.53 -12.38 -5.07
C LEU A 732 28.32 -12.77 -3.82
N LEU A 733 27.66 -13.00 -2.69
CA LEU A 733 28.27 -13.66 -1.52
C LEU A 733 28.86 -15.03 -1.90
N ASP A 734 28.20 -15.77 -2.81
CA ASP A 734 28.71 -17.05 -3.34
C ASP A 734 29.30 -16.91 -4.76
N LYS A 735 29.46 -15.68 -5.26
CA LYS A 735 29.85 -15.38 -6.65
C LYS A 735 28.97 -16.07 -7.68
N GLN A 736 27.67 -16.16 -7.38
CA GLN A 736 26.68 -16.81 -8.23
C GLN A 736 25.63 -15.80 -8.69
N ILE A 737 25.09 -16.03 -9.88
CA ILE A 737 23.86 -15.38 -10.34
C ILE A 737 22.90 -16.46 -10.85
N THR A 738 21.63 -16.35 -10.47
CA THR A 738 20.58 -17.15 -11.09
C THR A 738 19.84 -16.28 -12.10
N ILE A 739 19.59 -16.82 -13.30
CA ILE A 739 18.69 -16.21 -14.28
C ILE A 739 17.60 -17.25 -14.56
N ALA A 740 16.38 -16.98 -14.13
CA ALA A 740 15.23 -17.88 -14.28
C ALA A 740 14.06 -17.15 -14.97
N PRO A 741 14.13 -16.88 -16.28
CA PRO A 741 13.21 -15.95 -16.93
C PRO A 741 11.76 -16.41 -16.86
N GLY A 742 10.87 -15.62 -16.27
CA GLY A 742 9.46 -15.92 -16.07
C GLY A 742 8.55 -15.42 -17.20
N PHE A 743 9.02 -15.38 -18.44
CA PHE A 743 8.26 -14.84 -19.57
C PHE A 743 7.02 -15.68 -19.89
N PRO A 744 5.89 -15.04 -20.26
CA PRO A 744 4.75 -15.74 -20.84
C PRO A 744 5.15 -16.64 -22.01
N SER A 745 4.59 -17.84 -22.09
CA SER A 745 4.91 -18.84 -23.10
C SER A 745 4.63 -18.37 -24.53
N LYS A 746 3.72 -17.39 -24.72
CA LYS A 746 3.44 -16.80 -26.03
C LYS A 746 4.52 -15.82 -26.53
N TRP A 747 5.41 -15.35 -25.65
CA TRP A 747 6.43 -14.36 -26.02
C TRP A 747 7.52 -14.97 -26.90
N GLN A 748 7.82 -14.26 -28.00
CA GLN A 748 8.88 -14.64 -28.95
C GLN A 748 10.19 -13.93 -28.68
N TYR A 749 10.20 -12.87 -27.89
CA TYR A 749 11.41 -12.16 -27.49
C TYR A 749 11.18 -11.41 -26.19
N ALA A 750 12.28 -11.06 -25.52
CA ALA A 750 12.31 -10.08 -24.43
C ALA A 750 13.74 -9.57 -24.28
N LYS A 751 13.92 -8.28 -23.99
CA LYS A 751 15.24 -7.72 -23.70
C LYS A 751 15.20 -6.85 -22.45
N LEU A 752 16.31 -6.87 -21.73
CA LEU A 752 16.61 -6.04 -20.58
C LEU A 752 18.01 -5.47 -20.72
N GLU A 753 18.10 -4.15 -20.61
CA GLU A 753 19.33 -3.44 -20.29
C GLU A 753 19.25 -2.97 -18.85
N HIS A 754 20.00 -3.63 -17.97
CA HIS A 754 20.17 -3.28 -16.55
C HIS A 754 21.62 -2.85 -16.30
N PRO A 755 21.91 -2.00 -15.30
CA PRO A 755 23.28 -1.59 -14.96
C PRO A 755 24.24 -2.75 -14.71
N ASP A 756 23.73 -3.85 -14.14
CA ASP A 756 24.55 -5.02 -13.82
C ASP A 756 24.50 -6.16 -14.85
N VAL A 757 23.45 -6.26 -15.66
CA VAL A 757 23.24 -7.39 -16.59
C VAL A 757 22.51 -6.92 -17.83
N SER A 758 22.94 -7.37 -19.00
CA SER A 758 22.11 -7.32 -20.21
C SER A 758 21.60 -8.72 -20.53
N LEU A 759 20.32 -8.85 -20.79
CA LEU A 759 19.67 -10.11 -21.18
C LEU A 759 18.85 -9.89 -22.44
N SER A 760 19.05 -10.72 -23.45
CA SER A 760 18.15 -10.82 -24.60
C SER A 760 17.72 -12.27 -24.76
N PHE A 761 16.42 -12.47 -24.95
CA PHE A 761 15.79 -13.74 -25.25
C PHE A 761 15.11 -13.67 -26.62
N SER A 762 15.19 -14.75 -27.38
CA SER A 762 14.35 -14.98 -28.55
C SER A 762 13.94 -16.44 -28.66
N ARG A 763 12.77 -16.68 -29.25
CA ARG A 763 12.24 -18.01 -29.57
C ARG A 763 11.86 -18.05 -31.05
N GLU A 764 12.35 -19.06 -31.75
CA GLU A 764 12.02 -19.34 -33.14
C GLU A 764 11.67 -20.83 -33.28
N GLY A 765 10.38 -21.14 -33.32
CA GLY A 765 9.90 -22.52 -33.33
C GLY A 765 10.31 -23.27 -32.06
N SER A 766 11.12 -24.32 -32.22
CA SER A 766 11.65 -25.16 -31.13
C SER A 766 13.00 -24.68 -30.58
N VAL A 767 13.49 -23.51 -31.02
CA VAL A 767 14.80 -23.00 -30.63
C VAL A 767 14.63 -21.78 -29.75
N GLU A 768 15.22 -21.81 -28.57
CA GLU A 768 15.34 -20.67 -27.68
C GLU A 768 16.79 -20.19 -27.64
N SER A 769 16.98 -18.87 -27.69
CA SER A 769 18.29 -18.25 -27.65
C SER A 769 18.36 -17.19 -26.57
N TYR A 770 19.43 -17.21 -25.80
CA TYR A 770 19.74 -16.21 -24.78
C TYR A 770 21.09 -15.57 -25.08
N ARG A 771 21.14 -14.24 -25.01
CA ARG A 771 22.39 -13.47 -24.97
C ARG A 771 22.50 -12.80 -23.61
N ILE A 772 23.55 -13.10 -22.86
CA ILE A 772 23.72 -12.64 -21.49
C ILE A 772 25.08 -11.95 -21.37
N THR A 773 25.11 -10.73 -20.84
CA THR A 773 26.34 -10.00 -20.54
C THR A 773 26.34 -9.61 -19.06
N SER A 774 27.30 -10.09 -18.29
CA SER A 774 27.54 -9.62 -16.93
C SER A 774 28.28 -8.29 -16.96
N LYS A 775 27.81 -7.30 -16.20
CA LYS A 775 28.48 -6.02 -15.96
C LYS A 775 29.05 -5.91 -14.54
N PHE A 776 28.86 -6.93 -13.71
CA PHE A 776 29.48 -7.06 -12.39
C PHE A 776 31.02 -7.12 -12.45
N GLU A 777 31.64 -6.79 -11.32
CA GLU A 777 33.10 -6.90 -11.14
C GLU A 777 33.52 -8.37 -10.96
N GLY A 778 34.27 -8.90 -11.92
CA GLY A 778 34.87 -10.23 -11.84
C GLY A 778 34.00 -11.40 -12.32
N PRO A 779 34.59 -12.60 -12.44
CA PRO A 779 33.90 -13.76 -12.96
C PRO A 779 32.85 -14.31 -11.98
N LEU A 780 31.73 -14.77 -12.52
CA LEU A 780 30.59 -15.31 -11.76
C LEU A 780 30.15 -16.67 -12.31
N SER A 781 29.56 -17.50 -11.45
CA SER A 781 28.84 -18.70 -11.87
C SER A 781 27.37 -18.38 -12.15
N LEU A 782 26.93 -18.52 -13.39
CA LEU A 782 25.53 -18.42 -13.78
C LEU A 782 24.83 -19.78 -13.65
N SER A 783 23.71 -19.81 -12.94
CA SER A 783 22.69 -20.87 -13.04
C SER A 783 21.54 -20.34 -13.91
N LEU A 784 21.55 -20.65 -15.21
CA LEU A 784 20.44 -20.36 -16.10
C LEU A 784 19.36 -21.44 -15.92
N GLN A 785 18.14 -21.05 -15.58
CA GLN A 785 16.97 -21.90 -15.39
C GLN A 785 15.91 -21.50 -16.42
N PRO A 786 15.95 -22.04 -17.65
CA PRO A 786 14.99 -21.71 -18.68
C PRO A 786 13.56 -22.07 -18.24
N ASN A 787 12.60 -21.18 -18.46
CA ASN A 787 11.17 -21.48 -18.30
C ASN A 787 10.65 -22.30 -19.49
N THR A 788 11.29 -23.44 -19.74
CA THR A 788 10.93 -24.37 -20.82
C THR A 788 9.97 -25.41 -20.27
N VAL A 789 8.72 -25.34 -20.72
CA VAL A 789 7.65 -26.29 -20.39
C VAL A 789 7.85 -27.66 -21.07
N SER A 790 8.83 -27.78 -21.96
CA SER A 790 9.17 -29.00 -22.70
C SER A 790 10.60 -29.45 -22.43
N LYS A 791 10.89 -30.71 -22.77
CA LYS A 791 12.20 -31.32 -22.58
C LYS A 791 13.25 -30.63 -23.45
N ILE A 792 14.38 -30.25 -22.86
CA ILE A 792 15.57 -29.79 -23.60
C ILE A 792 16.24 -31.00 -24.27
N THR A 793 16.27 -31.00 -25.60
CA THR A 793 16.90 -32.06 -26.42
C THR A 793 18.34 -31.76 -26.77
N GLU A 794 18.69 -30.48 -26.89
CA GLU A 794 20.04 -30.00 -27.16
C GLU A 794 20.26 -28.66 -26.46
N ALA A 795 21.46 -28.48 -25.89
CA ALA A 795 21.88 -27.22 -25.31
C ALA A 795 23.30 -26.88 -25.75
N ARG A 796 23.52 -25.62 -26.14
CA ARG A 796 24.83 -25.10 -26.54
C ARG A 796 25.14 -23.80 -25.82
N VAL A 797 26.40 -23.62 -25.43
CA VAL A 797 26.96 -22.37 -24.90
C VAL A 797 28.13 -21.96 -25.78
N ASN A 798 28.04 -20.78 -26.40
CA ASN A 798 28.99 -20.28 -27.39
C ASN A 798 29.27 -21.32 -28.51
N GLY A 799 28.21 -22.01 -28.96
CA GLY A 799 28.26 -23.07 -29.98
C GLY A 799 28.70 -24.46 -29.47
N ASN A 800 29.26 -24.55 -28.28
CA ASN A 800 29.73 -25.82 -27.70
C ASN A 800 28.58 -26.56 -27.00
N GLN A 801 28.45 -27.87 -27.25
CA GLN A 801 27.41 -28.67 -26.63
C GLN A 801 27.65 -28.82 -25.12
N VAL A 802 26.60 -28.60 -24.33
CA VAL A 802 26.58 -28.77 -22.88
C VAL A 802 25.41 -29.66 -22.47
N SER A 803 25.49 -30.28 -21.31
CA SER A 803 24.40 -31.11 -20.76
C SER A 803 23.65 -30.32 -19.69
N PRO A 804 22.33 -30.09 -19.84
CA PRO A 804 21.51 -29.55 -18.77
C PRO A 804 21.57 -30.46 -17.54
N GLN A 805 21.55 -29.86 -16.36
CA GLN A 805 21.42 -30.56 -15.09
C GLN A 805 19.97 -30.49 -14.61
N MET A 806 19.56 -31.50 -13.83
CA MET A 806 18.32 -31.46 -13.07
C MET A 806 18.68 -31.26 -11.61
N SER A 807 18.18 -30.21 -10.98
CA SER A 807 18.33 -30.00 -9.54
C SER A 807 17.36 -30.88 -8.74
N ALA A 808 17.54 -30.93 -7.42
CA ALA A 808 16.75 -31.79 -6.53
C ALA A 808 15.25 -31.43 -6.52
N ASP A 809 14.91 -30.19 -6.85
CA ASP A 809 13.56 -29.65 -6.99
C ASP A 809 12.99 -29.81 -8.41
N GLU A 810 13.58 -30.69 -9.23
CA GLU A 810 13.20 -30.97 -10.62
C GLU A 810 13.26 -29.73 -11.54
N THR A 811 14.09 -28.74 -11.21
CA THR A 811 14.36 -27.61 -12.09
C THR A 811 15.52 -27.93 -13.04
N VAL A 812 15.31 -27.69 -14.33
CA VAL A 812 16.38 -27.83 -15.33
C VAL A 812 17.26 -26.58 -15.28
N ARG A 813 18.58 -26.77 -15.19
CA ARG A 813 19.54 -25.67 -15.18
C ARG A 813 20.78 -25.92 -16.03
N LEU A 814 21.42 -24.82 -16.45
CA LEU A 814 22.75 -24.81 -17.05
C LEU A 814 23.68 -23.96 -16.17
N ASP A 815 24.76 -24.59 -15.70
CA ASP A 815 25.81 -23.93 -14.94
C ASP A 815 26.89 -23.43 -15.91
N ILE A 816 27.10 -22.11 -15.96
CA ILE A 816 27.94 -21.43 -16.96
C ILE A 816 28.85 -20.42 -16.25
N GLU A 817 30.11 -20.31 -16.67
CA GLU A 817 30.98 -19.23 -16.22
C GLU A 817 30.67 -17.94 -17.01
N LEU A 818 30.39 -16.85 -16.30
CA LEU A 818 30.27 -15.51 -16.84
C LEU A 818 31.56 -14.74 -16.59
N LEU A 819 32.14 -14.20 -17.65
CA LEU A 819 33.24 -13.25 -17.57
C LEU A 819 32.70 -11.81 -17.70
N PRO A 820 33.27 -10.83 -16.98
CA PRO A 820 32.85 -9.43 -17.07
C PRO A 820 32.87 -8.92 -18.51
N GLN A 821 31.80 -8.23 -18.91
CA GLN A 821 31.63 -7.57 -20.21
C GLN A 821 31.72 -8.51 -21.44
N ALA A 822 31.89 -9.82 -21.23
CA ALA A 822 31.92 -10.80 -22.30
C ALA A 822 30.52 -11.40 -22.49
N PRO A 823 29.87 -11.17 -23.64
CA PRO A 823 28.57 -11.78 -23.89
C PRO A 823 28.71 -13.29 -24.08
N ILE A 824 27.80 -14.06 -23.48
CA ILE A 824 27.60 -15.47 -23.79
C ILE A 824 26.34 -15.65 -24.64
N GLU A 825 26.37 -16.64 -25.52
CA GLU A 825 25.22 -17.07 -26.32
C GLU A 825 24.84 -18.48 -25.91
N VAL A 826 23.61 -18.64 -25.43
CA VAL A 826 23.03 -19.94 -25.08
C VAL A 826 21.95 -20.27 -26.10
N THR A 827 21.99 -21.46 -26.68
CA THR A 827 20.95 -21.94 -27.60
C THR A 827 20.41 -23.27 -27.08
N LEU A 828 19.09 -23.36 -26.95
CA LEU A 828 18.38 -24.54 -26.49
C LEU A 828 17.44 -25.02 -27.61
N VAL A 829 17.46 -26.32 -27.89
CA VAL A 829 16.43 -26.97 -28.72
C VAL A 829 15.48 -27.70 -27.78
N VAL A 830 14.26 -27.20 -27.72
CA VAL A 830 13.21 -27.70 -26.84
C VAL A 830 12.21 -28.52 -27.65
N GLU A 831 11.66 -29.59 -27.10
CA GLU A 831 10.58 -30.32 -27.80
C GLU A 831 9.43 -29.35 -28.12
N ALA A 832 8.86 -29.49 -29.32
CA ALA A 832 7.73 -28.66 -29.75
C ALA A 832 6.63 -28.75 -28.70
N LEU A 833 6.23 -27.59 -28.17
CA LEU A 833 5.16 -27.51 -27.17
C LEU A 833 3.89 -28.09 -27.77
N ASP A 834 3.31 -29.08 -27.09
CA ASP A 834 1.90 -29.35 -27.26
C ASP A 834 1.14 -28.17 -26.65
N GLN A 835 0.76 -27.20 -27.48
CA GLN A 835 0.02 -26.02 -27.02
C GLN A 835 -1.28 -26.38 -26.30
N SER A 836 -1.80 -27.61 -26.48
CA SER A 836 -2.98 -28.10 -25.77
C SER A 836 -2.72 -28.50 -24.31
N SER A 837 -1.45 -28.68 -23.90
CA SER A 837 -1.09 -29.01 -22.50
C SER A 837 -0.78 -27.78 -21.64
N ILE A 838 -0.71 -26.58 -22.24
CA ILE A 838 -0.49 -25.30 -21.53
C ILE A 838 -1.82 -24.72 -21.03
N SER A 839 -2.95 -25.15 -21.60
CA SER A 839 -4.29 -24.83 -21.13
C SER A 839 -4.75 -25.79 -20.03
N GLY A 840 -3.93 -26.00 -18.99
CA GLY A 840 -4.52 -26.45 -17.73
C GLY A 840 -5.59 -25.42 -17.38
N GLU A 841 -6.86 -25.82 -17.31
CA GLU A 841 -7.93 -24.93 -16.84
C GLU A 841 -7.49 -24.42 -15.47
N VAL A 842 -6.98 -23.17 -15.43
CA VAL A 842 -6.86 -22.46 -14.16
C VAL A 842 -8.30 -22.38 -13.68
N PRO A 843 -8.62 -22.97 -12.51
CA PRO A 843 -9.97 -22.89 -11.99
C PRO A 843 -10.32 -21.41 -11.95
N LYS A 844 -11.29 -20.97 -12.77
CA LYS A 844 -11.73 -19.58 -12.73
C LYS A 844 -12.10 -19.31 -11.28
N TRP A 845 -11.44 -18.32 -10.67
CA TRP A 845 -11.78 -17.92 -9.32
C TRP A 845 -13.29 -17.74 -9.29
N LYS A 846 -13.92 -18.52 -8.40
CA LYS A 846 -15.30 -18.35 -8.04
C LYS A 846 -15.28 -18.01 -6.57
N PRO A 847 -16.06 -17.02 -6.13
CA PRO A 847 -16.16 -16.71 -4.72
C PRO A 847 -16.45 -17.99 -3.95
N ASP A 848 -15.60 -18.34 -2.98
CA ASP A 848 -15.57 -19.66 -2.33
C ASP A 848 -16.99 -20.17 -2.06
N LEU A 849 -17.35 -21.22 -2.79
CA LEU A 849 -18.68 -21.81 -2.89
C LEU A 849 -18.82 -23.01 -1.96
N GLU A 850 -17.94 -23.19 -0.98
CA GLU A 850 -18.07 -24.27 -0.01
C GLU A 850 -19.36 -24.13 0.80
N THR A 851 -20.41 -24.66 0.20
CA THR A 851 -21.61 -25.16 0.82
C THR A 851 -21.18 -26.40 1.60
N LYS A 852 -20.54 -26.20 2.76
CA LYS A 852 -20.85 -27.11 3.86
C LYS A 852 -22.37 -27.13 3.94
N SER A 853 -22.94 -28.34 4.04
CA SER A 853 -24.37 -28.53 4.25
C SER A 853 -24.75 -27.82 5.55
N PHE A 854 -25.14 -26.57 5.42
CA PHE A 854 -25.55 -25.67 6.49
C PHE A 854 -27.07 -25.62 6.58
N ALA A 855 -27.72 -26.75 6.30
CA ALA A 855 -29.15 -26.92 6.51
C ALA A 855 -29.45 -26.59 7.99
N GLY A 856 -30.15 -25.48 8.23
CA GLY A 856 -30.49 -25.00 9.58
C GLY A 856 -29.58 -23.92 10.18
N LEU A 857 -28.66 -23.29 9.41
CA LEU A 857 -27.86 -22.15 9.89
C LEU A 857 -28.65 -20.83 9.96
N GLY A 858 -29.45 -20.67 11.00
CA GLY A 858 -29.73 -19.35 11.58
C GLY A 858 -30.22 -18.25 10.66
N ALA A 859 -31.11 -18.55 9.73
CA ALA A 859 -31.65 -17.59 8.78
C ALA A 859 -33.16 -17.75 8.55
N ALA A 860 -33.89 -18.33 9.52
CA ALA A 860 -35.34 -18.28 9.50
C ALA A 860 -35.79 -16.83 9.26
N LYS A 861 -36.65 -16.62 8.26
CA LYS A 861 -37.24 -15.30 7.97
C LYS A 861 -38.66 -15.17 8.47
N GLN A 862 -39.32 -16.30 8.76
CA GLN A 862 -40.71 -16.38 9.19
C GLN A 862 -40.96 -17.67 9.98
N ILE A 863 -41.89 -17.60 10.93
CA ILE A 863 -42.45 -18.74 11.66
C ILE A 863 -43.85 -19.06 11.10
N PRO A 864 -44.17 -20.34 10.82
CA PRO A 864 -45.52 -20.75 10.43
C PRO A 864 -46.56 -20.33 11.48
N SER A 865 -47.72 -19.86 11.03
CA SER A 865 -48.76 -19.30 11.92
C SER A 865 -49.37 -20.30 12.91
N ASP A 866 -49.21 -21.59 12.67
CA ASP A 866 -49.67 -22.72 13.48
C ASP A 866 -48.61 -23.26 14.46
N SER A 867 -47.44 -22.63 14.52
CA SER A 867 -46.34 -23.04 15.40
C SER A 867 -46.64 -22.72 16.86
N GLU A 868 -46.40 -23.69 17.76
CA GLU A 868 -46.43 -23.47 19.20
C GLU A 868 -45.07 -22.97 19.67
N LEU A 869 -45.02 -21.72 20.18
CA LEU A 869 -43.81 -21.07 20.63
C LEU A 869 -43.73 -21.02 22.17
N GLU A 870 -42.62 -21.47 22.72
CA GLU A 870 -42.30 -21.38 24.14
C GLU A 870 -41.07 -20.49 24.36
N MET A 871 -41.29 -19.30 24.90
CA MET A 871 -40.20 -18.38 25.26
C MET A 871 -39.52 -18.82 26.56
N ILE A 872 -38.22 -19.12 26.48
CA ILE A 872 -37.42 -19.54 27.62
C ILE A 872 -37.14 -18.33 28.52
N SER A 873 -37.40 -18.48 29.82
CA SER A 873 -37.10 -17.41 30.79
C SER A 873 -35.61 -17.36 31.10
N LEU A 874 -34.93 -16.29 30.68
CA LEU A 874 -33.52 -16.05 30.98
C LEU A 874 -33.27 -15.28 32.29
N ASN A 875 -34.34 -14.91 33.01
CA ASN A 875 -34.25 -14.22 34.29
C ASN A 875 -33.38 -15.00 35.29
N GLY A 876 -32.43 -14.31 35.92
CA GLY A 876 -31.45 -14.92 36.84
C GLY A 876 -30.16 -15.41 36.19
N TYR A 877 -30.10 -15.43 34.85
CA TYR A 877 -28.87 -15.75 34.10
C TYR A 877 -28.23 -14.52 33.43
N PHE A 878 -28.98 -13.44 33.24
CA PHE A 878 -28.42 -12.18 32.74
C PHE A 878 -27.30 -11.69 33.67
N ASN A 879 -26.19 -11.24 33.07
CA ASN A 879 -24.98 -10.83 33.78
C ASN A 879 -24.47 -9.43 33.39
N ALA A 880 -25.19 -8.74 32.49
CA ALA A 880 -24.86 -7.38 32.06
C ALA A 880 -26.05 -6.66 31.41
N LYS A 881 -25.88 -5.35 31.25
CA LYS A 881 -26.65 -4.53 30.29
C LYS A 881 -25.97 -4.58 28.93
N LEU A 882 -26.75 -4.73 27.87
CA LEU A 882 -26.25 -4.77 26.49
C LEU A 882 -25.44 -3.51 26.13
N GLU A 883 -25.87 -2.36 26.63
CA GLU A 883 -25.28 -1.06 26.38
C GLU A 883 -23.86 -0.92 26.96
N ASP A 884 -23.47 -1.77 27.91
CA ASP A 884 -22.13 -1.75 28.53
C ASP A 884 -21.05 -2.45 27.68
N ILE A 885 -21.41 -3.09 26.55
CA ILE A 885 -20.48 -3.91 25.75
C ILE A 885 -19.21 -3.16 25.29
N PHE A 886 -19.27 -1.85 25.04
CA PHE A 886 -18.10 -1.05 24.65
C PHE A 886 -17.74 0.03 25.68
N LYS A 887 -18.09 -0.23 26.95
CA LYS A 887 -17.76 0.67 28.05
C LYS A 887 -16.23 0.81 28.16
N PRO A 888 -15.69 2.05 28.27
CA PRO A 888 -14.25 2.27 28.38
C PRO A 888 -13.61 1.47 29.52
N ASN A 889 -12.40 0.96 29.28
CA ASN A 889 -11.58 0.20 30.24
C ASN A 889 -12.19 -1.11 30.76
N SER A 890 -13.13 -1.74 30.04
CA SER A 890 -13.77 -2.97 30.49
C SER A 890 -12.88 -4.21 30.37
N TYR A 891 -12.23 -4.40 29.22
CA TYR A 891 -11.54 -5.63 28.83
C TYR A 891 -10.03 -5.51 29.02
N ARG A 892 -9.59 -5.68 30.26
CA ARG A 892 -8.17 -5.55 30.65
C ARG A 892 -7.42 -6.86 30.79
N SER A 893 -8.10 -7.99 30.92
CA SER A 893 -7.47 -9.31 31.10
C SER A 893 -8.36 -10.45 30.54
N PRO A 894 -7.76 -11.52 30.01
CA PRO A 894 -6.32 -11.79 29.92
C PRO A 894 -5.62 -10.94 28.85
N ARG A 895 -4.31 -10.71 29.01
CA ARG A 895 -3.45 -10.02 28.03
C ARG A 895 -2.18 -10.84 27.83
N PRO A 896 -1.55 -10.78 26.64
CA PRO A 896 -0.27 -11.44 26.44
C PRO A 896 0.76 -10.90 27.43
N PRO A 897 1.63 -11.75 28.00
CA PRO A 897 2.75 -11.30 28.82
C PRO A 897 3.92 -10.73 27.99
N TYR A 898 3.67 -10.42 26.70
CA TYR A 898 4.68 -10.04 25.72
C TYR A 898 4.39 -8.65 25.14
N VAL A 899 5.37 -8.09 24.43
CA VAL A 899 5.18 -6.90 23.58
C VAL A 899 4.29 -7.29 22.41
N SER A 900 3.16 -6.60 22.24
CA SER A 900 2.14 -6.93 21.26
C SER A 900 1.26 -5.72 20.93
N LEU A 901 0.73 -5.69 19.71
CA LEU A 901 -0.41 -4.87 19.35
C LEU A 901 -1.68 -5.65 19.65
N SER A 902 -2.62 -5.00 20.36
CA SER A 902 -3.81 -5.68 20.87
C SER A 902 -5.05 -4.81 20.73
N MET A 903 -6.21 -5.43 20.79
CA MET A 903 -7.50 -4.76 20.86
C MET A 903 -7.54 -3.78 22.04
N PRO A 904 -8.01 -2.55 21.84
CA PRO A 904 -8.19 -1.58 22.92
C PRO A 904 -9.06 -2.12 24.06
N SER A 905 -8.83 -1.65 25.28
CA SER A 905 -9.51 -2.12 26.50
C SER A 905 -11.03 -1.89 26.53
N GLN A 906 -11.60 -1.14 25.58
CA GLN A 906 -13.04 -1.03 25.39
C GLN A 906 -13.65 -2.08 24.43
N GLY A 907 -12.85 -2.98 23.85
CA GLY A 907 -13.34 -4.10 23.03
C GLY A 907 -13.72 -3.73 21.59
N ILE A 908 -13.33 -2.55 21.12
CA ILE A 908 -13.56 -2.05 19.76
C ILE A 908 -12.48 -1.03 19.37
N GLY A 909 -12.18 -0.93 18.07
CA GLY A 909 -11.12 -0.10 17.52
C GLY A 909 -9.83 -0.90 17.28
N GLY A 910 -8.80 -0.20 16.80
CA GLY A 910 -7.48 -0.77 16.56
C GLY A 910 -6.37 0.16 17.02
N TRP A 911 -5.13 -0.34 17.03
CA TRP A 911 -3.98 0.37 17.58
C TRP A 911 -3.58 1.63 16.77
N ALA A 912 -3.81 1.66 15.45
CA ALA A 912 -3.40 2.76 14.58
C ALA A 912 -4.48 3.87 14.54
N GLY A 913 -4.43 4.76 15.54
CA GLY A 913 -5.24 5.98 15.61
C GLY A 913 -6.75 5.78 15.83
N THR A 914 -7.24 4.55 15.92
CA THR A 914 -8.65 4.23 16.27
C THR A 914 -8.79 3.63 17.67
N TYR A 915 -7.74 3.66 18.49
CA TYR A 915 -7.73 3.03 19.82
C TYR A 915 -8.62 3.71 20.85
N LYS A 916 -9.18 4.89 20.53
CA LYS A 916 -10.22 5.59 21.31
C LYS A 916 -11.62 5.44 20.71
N GLN A 917 -11.77 4.69 19.62
CA GLN A 917 -13.07 4.45 19.01
C GLN A 917 -13.99 3.69 19.98
N THR A 918 -15.26 4.06 19.97
CA THR A 918 -16.36 3.34 20.61
C THR A 918 -17.57 3.35 19.68
N ALA A 919 -18.61 2.59 20.01
CA ALA A 919 -19.90 2.60 19.35
C ALA A 919 -21.02 2.85 20.37
N ASN A 920 -21.99 3.69 20.00
CA ASN A 920 -23.16 3.95 20.84
C ASN A 920 -24.17 2.82 20.67
N ILE A 921 -24.33 1.99 21.71
CA ILE A 921 -25.34 0.94 21.77
C ILE A 921 -26.51 1.44 22.60
N ASP A 922 -27.71 1.39 22.02
CA ASP A 922 -28.92 1.97 22.60
C ASP A 922 -30.07 0.97 22.41
N ALA A 923 -30.45 0.28 23.49
CA ALA A 923 -31.54 -0.70 23.46
C ALA A 923 -32.92 -0.10 23.80
N SER A 924 -33.06 1.23 23.83
CA SER A 924 -34.31 1.89 24.25
C SER A 924 -35.54 1.45 23.45
N GLY A 925 -35.41 1.30 22.13
CA GLY A 925 -36.50 0.80 21.27
C GLY A 925 -36.89 -0.64 21.59
N LEU A 926 -35.89 -1.52 21.77
CA LEU A 926 -36.11 -2.91 22.20
C LEU A 926 -36.87 -2.96 23.53
N ARG A 927 -36.47 -2.15 24.53
CA ARG A 927 -37.12 -2.08 25.85
C ARG A 927 -38.58 -1.60 25.73
N LEU A 928 -38.80 -0.56 24.95
CA LEU A 928 -40.12 0.02 24.73
C LEU A 928 -41.08 -0.98 24.05
N GLU A 929 -40.62 -1.70 23.03
CA GLU A 929 -41.44 -2.70 22.35
C GLU A 929 -41.77 -3.89 23.26
N ALA A 930 -40.82 -4.31 24.11
CA ALA A 930 -41.07 -5.32 25.13
C ALA A 930 -42.09 -4.83 26.17
N GLU A 931 -41.99 -3.58 26.63
CA GLU A 931 -42.92 -2.99 27.61
C GLU A 931 -44.37 -3.00 27.12
N LYS A 932 -44.61 -2.59 25.87
CA LYS A 932 -45.95 -2.56 25.24
C LYS A 932 -46.65 -3.91 25.25
N ASN A 933 -45.90 -5.00 25.29
CA ASN A 933 -46.37 -6.37 25.13
C ASN A 933 -46.07 -7.24 26.36
N GLY A 934 -45.90 -6.63 27.54
CA GLY A 934 -45.74 -7.36 28.80
C GLY A 934 -44.42 -8.12 28.94
N GLY A 935 -43.33 -7.60 28.38
CA GLY A 935 -41.99 -8.20 28.38
C GLY A 935 -41.74 -9.15 27.20
N ILE A 936 -42.52 -9.04 26.12
CA ILE A 936 -42.43 -9.90 24.93
C ILE A 936 -42.25 -9.03 23.69
N LEU A 937 -41.24 -9.28 22.87
CA LEU A 937 -41.13 -8.73 21.53
C LEU A 937 -41.98 -9.57 20.58
N LYS A 938 -42.87 -8.94 19.82
CA LYS A 938 -43.73 -9.60 18.82
C LYS A 938 -43.54 -8.99 17.45
N PHE A 939 -43.27 -9.83 16.45
CA PHE A 939 -43.03 -9.39 15.09
C PHE A 939 -44.04 -9.99 14.10
N ALA A 940 -44.31 -9.26 13.02
CA ALA A 940 -45.31 -9.65 12.02
C ALA A 940 -44.99 -10.97 11.29
N ASN A 941 -43.72 -11.38 11.30
CA ASN A 941 -43.26 -12.64 10.72
C ASN A 941 -43.32 -13.82 11.71
N GLY A 942 -43.97 -13.65 12.87
CA GLY A 942 -44.22 -14.72 13.84
C GLY A 942 -43.11 -14.93 14.86
N PHE A 943 -42.02 -14.15 14.84
CA PHE A 943 -41.03 -14.22 15.92
C PHE A 943 -41.59 -13.63 17.21
N GLU A 944 -41.40 -14.38 18.30
CA GLU A 944 -41.68 -13.93 19.66
C GLU A 944 -40.47 -14.18 20.56
N PHE A 945 -40.07 -13.17 21.34
CA PHE A 945 -38.94 -13.24 22.26
C PHE A 945 -39.26 -12.59 23.60
N LYS A 946 -38.95 -13.26 24.70
CA LYS A 946 -39.10 -12.69 26.04
C LYS A 946 -37.82 -11.97 26.46
N THR A 947 -37.94 -10.70 26.84
CA THR A 947 -36.81 -9.88 27.32
C THR A 947 -37.29 -8.85 28.36
N PRO A 948 -36.46 -8.45 29.33
CA PRO A 948 -36.89 -7.47 30.33
C PRO A 948 -37.17 -6.09 29.70
N SER A 949 -38.23 -5.41 30.14
CA SER A 949 -38.60 -4.08 29.62
C SER A 949 -37.97 -2.92 30.38
N SER A 950 -37.50 -3.11 31.62
CA SER A 950 -36.88 -2.05 32.42
C SER A 950 -35.48 -1.72 31.92
N THR A 951 -35.17 -0.42 31.81
CA THR A 951 -33.83 0.11 31.48
C THR A 951 -32.79 -0.12 32.57
N ASP A 952 -33.23 -0.40 33.80
CA ASP A 952 -32.34 -0.63 34.93
C ASP A 952 -31.91 -2.10 35.08
N SER A 953 -32.60 -3.03 34.40
CA SER A 953 -32.34 -4.46 34.47
C SER A 953 -31.30 -4.92 33.46
N ASP A 954 -30.45 -5.87 33.87
CA ASP A 954 -29.64 -6.66 32.95
C ASP A 954 -30.54 -7.40 31.95
N ASN A 955 -30.06 -7.55 30.72
CA ASN A 955 -30.85 -8.08 29.58
C ASN A 955 -30.06 -8.92 28.59
N VAL A 956 -28.80 -9.20 28.90
CA VAL A 956 -27.96 -10.03 28.07
C VAL A 956 -27.14 -10.98 28.94
N ILE A 957 -26.96 -12.18 28.43
CA ILE A 957 -26.00 -13.15 28.95
C ILE A 957 -24.77 -13.05 28.07
N PHE A 958 -23.71 -12.41 28.56
CA PHE A 958 -22.43 -12.38 27.87
C PHE A 958 -21.56 -13.59 28.22
N THR A 959 -20.88 -14.09 27.20
CA THR A 959 -19.77 -15.03 27.29
C THR A 959 -18.57 -14.48 26.52
N SER A 960 -17.36 -14.69 27.03
CA SER A 960 -16.12 -14.21 26.40
C SER A 960 -14.89 -14.93 26.96
N GLN A 961 -13.77 -14.87 26.24
CA GLN A 961 -12.46 -15.23 26.78
C GLN A 961 -11.88 -14.13 27.69
N TRP A 962 -12.45 -12.91 27.68
CA TRP A 962 -12.15 -11.87 28.67
C TRP A 962 -12.66 -12.25 30.07
N ASP A 963 -11.89 -11.92 31.13
CA ASP A 963 -12.21 -12.29 32.52
C ASP A 963 -13.49 -11.62 33.06
N ASN A 964 -14.04 -10.66 32.33
CA ASN A 964 -15.29 -9.98 32.65
C ASN A 964 -16.50 -10.93 32.66
N TYR A 965 -16.46 -11.99 31.85
CA TYR A 965 -17.59 -12.88 31.61
C TYR A 965 -17.15 -14.34 31.62
N PRO A 966 -18.05 -15.29 31.91
CA PRO A 966 -17.70 -16.70 31.81
C PRO A 966 -17.42 -17.09 30.35
N LYS A 967 -16.47 -18.02 30.14
CA LYS A 967 -16.15 -18.56 28.81
C LYS A 967 -17.33 -19.31 28.18
N GLU A 968 -18.14 -19.91 29.05
CA GLU A 968 -19.34 -20.65 28.67
C GLU A 968 -20.45 -20.46 29.70
N LEU A 969 -21.71 -20.56 29.26
CA LEU A 969 -22.86 -20.58 30.14
C LEU A 969 -23.87 -21.62 29.66
N SER A 970 -24.49 -22.36 30.59
CA SER A 970 -25.49 -23.40 30.30
C SER A 970 -26.83 -23.09 30.96
N LEU A 971 -27.91 -23.29 30.20
CA LEU A 971 -29.30 -23.09 30.59
C LEU A 971 -30.05 -24.43 30.48
N PRO A 972 -30.88 -24.82 31.47
CA PRO A 972 -31.69 -26.02 31.35
C PRO A 972 -32.77 -25.85 30.28
N LEU A 973 -32.96 -26.90 29.48
CA LEU A 973 -34.08 -27.04 28.54
C LEU A 973 -34.87 -28.31 28.87
N HIS A 974 -36.14 -28.32 28.52
CA HIS A 974 -37.07 -29.42 28.80
C HIS A 974 -37.98 -29.72 27.60
N GLY A 975 -38.57 -30.91 27.54
CA GLY A 975 -39.47 -31.32 26.48
C GLY A 975 -38.74 -31.56 25.15
N LYS A 976 -39.51 -31.64 24.07
CA LYS A 976 -39.02 -31.80 22.69
C LYS A 976 -39.34 -30.56 21.88
N ALA A 977 -38.50 -30.22 20.90
CA ALA A 977 -38.72 -29.08 20.03
C ALA A 977 -38.15 -29.37 18.65
N LYS A 978 -38.72 -28.76 17.62
CA LYS A 978 -38.23 -28.84 16.23
C LYS A 978 -37.12 -27.84 15.96
N ARG A 979 -37.09 -26.74 16.71
CA ARG A 979 -36.16 -25.63 16.50
C ARG A 979 -36.06 -24.77 17.75
N ILE A 980 -34.92 -24.11 17.91
CA ILE A 980 -34.75 -22.98 18.83
C ILE A 980 -34.42 -21.72 18.04
N LEU A 981 -35.08 -20.62 18.40
CA LEU A 981 -34.83 -19.26 17.90
C LEU A 981 -34.07 -18.49 18.97
N LEU A 982 -33.09 -17.69 18.56
CA LEU A 982 -32.18 -16.98 19.44
C LEU A 982 -32.10 -15.53 18.99
N LEU A 983 -32.30 -14.59 19.91
CA LEU A 983 -31.95 -13.18 19.70
C LEU A 983 -30.59 -12.94 20.34
N MET A 984 -29.58 -12.65 19.52
CA MET A 984 -28.20 -12.54 19.96
C MET A 984 -27.58 -11.22 19.50
N ALA A 985 -26.65 -10.68 20.27
CA ALA A 985 -25.89 -9.49 19.88
C ALA A 985 -24.52 -9.52 20.55
N GLY A 986 -23.50 -9.01 19.87
CA GLY A 986 -22.14 -9.06 20.39
C GLY A 986 -21.13 -8.41 19.45
N SER A 987 -19.86 -8.53 19.80
CA SER A 987 -18.75 -8.02 19.00
C SER A 987 -18.14 -9.10 18.11
N THR A 988 -17.56 -8.66 17.01
CA THR A 988 -16.62 -9.39 16.15
C THR A 988 -15.83 -8.37 15.35
N ASN A 989 -14.76 -8.77 14.68
CA ASN A 989 -13.91 -7.88 13.89
C ASN A 989 -13.31 -8.61 12.68
N GLN A 990 -12.61 -7.87 11.83
CA GLN A 990 -12.03 -8.36 10.58
C GLN A 990 -11.03 -9.51 10.80
N MET A 991 -10.26 -9.49 11.88
CA MET A 991 -9.33 -10.57 12.22
C MET A 991 -9.99 -11.78 12.89
N GLN A 992 -11.32 -11.77 13.04
CA GLN A 992 -12.10 -12.92 13.47
C GLN A 992 -12.81 -13.60 12.30
N SER A 993 -12.57 -13.12 11.08
CA SER A 993 -13.35 -13.47 9.90
C SER A 993 -13.07 -14.87 9.37
N ARG A 994 -14.16 -15.56 9.00
CA ARG A 994 -14.19 -16.86 8.33
C ARG A 994 -13.65 -18.00 9.19
N PHE A 995 -13.80 -17.88 10.51
CA PHE A 995 -13.66 -18.99 11.44
C PHE A 995 -14.60 -18.83 12.64
N GLU A 996 -14.58 -19.83 13.51
CA GLU A 996 -15.46 -19.91 14.67
C GLU A 996 -15.11 -18.86 15.74
N ASN A 997 -16.04 -17.92 15.93
CA ASN A 997 -15.98 -16.93 17.02
C ASN A 997 -16.52 -17.54 18.33
N GLY A 998 -17.50 -18.44 18.23
CA GLY A 998 -18.10 -19.16 19.35
C GLY A 998 -19.13 -20.19 18.89
N GLN A 999 -19.83 -20.81 19.84
CA GLN A 999 -20.80 -21.87 19.58
C GLN A 999 -22.06 -21.73 20.41
N VAL A 1000 -23.18 -22.14 19.82
CA VAL A 1000 -24.42 -22.46 20.53
C VAL A 1000 -24.66 -23.96 20.43
N ILE A 1001 -24.77 -24.64 21.57
CA ILE A 1001 -24.89 -26.09 21.64
C ILE A 1001 -26.17 -26.46 22.38
N VAL A 1002 -27.06 -27.22 21.74
CA VAL A 1002 -28.22 -27.83 22.40
C VAL A 1002 -27.94 -29.30 22.64
N ARG A 1003 -27.87 -29.71 23.91
CA ARG A 1003 -27.68 -31.11 24.31
C ARG A 1003 -29.02 -31.76 24.61
N TYR A 1004 -29.12 -33.03 24.26
CA TYR A 1004 -30.24 -33.91 24.59
C TYR A 1004 -29.94 -34.77 25.81
N GLN A 1005 -30.98 -35.31 26.44
CA GLN A 1005 -30.86 -36.20 27.61
C GLN A 1005 -30.11 -37.51 27.29
N ASP A 1006 -30.07 -37.92 26.02
CA ASP A 1006 -29.32 -39.09 25.56
C ASP A 1006 -27.81 -38.83 25.36
N GLY A 1007 -27.35 -37.60 25.58
CA GLY A 1007 -25.96 -37.18 25.45
C GLY A 1007 -25.57 -36.67 24.05
N SER A 1008 -26.43 -36.80 23.04
CA SER A 1008 -26.21 -36.20 21.72
C SER A 1008 -26.45 -34.68 21.73
N SER A 1009 -26.03 -33.97 20.68
CA SER A 1009 -26.19 -32.52 20.59
C SER A 1009 -26.30 -32.00 19.16
N GLU A 1010 -26.99 -30.88 19.01
CA GLU A 1010 -26.91 -30.01 17.83
C GLU A 1010 -26.05 -28.78 18.15
N THR A 1011 -25.26 -28.34 17.18
CA THR A 1011 -24.35 -27.19 17.34
C THR A 1011 -24.52 -26.19 16.21
N LEU A 1012 -24.70 -24.92 16.58
CA LEU A 1012 -24.64 -23.77 15.69
C LEU A 1012 -23.32 -23.03 15.93
N PRO A 1013 -22.33 -23.11 15.03
CA PRO A 1013 -21.14 -22.28 15.11
C PRO A 1013 -21.49 -20.83 14.77
N LEU A 1014 -20.90 -19.88 15.49
CA LEU A 1014 -21.02 -18.45 15.24
C LEU A 1014 -19.79 -18.00 14.44
N GLN A 1015 -19.98 -17.61 13.19
CA GLN A 1015 -18.90 -17.24 12.26
C GLN A 1015 -19.26 -15.94 11.55
N ASN A 1016 -18.35 -14.97 11.54
CA ASN A 1016 -18.45 -13.82 10.64
C ASN A 1016 -17.79 -14.13 9.29
N PRO A 1017 -18.30 -13.56 8.19
CA PRO A 1017 -19.52 -12.76 8.08
C PRO A 1017 -20.81 -13.59 7.98
N GLU A 1018 -20.73 -14.92 8.05
CA GLU A 1018 -21.82 -15.83 7.75
C GLU A 1018 -23.07 -15.58 8.60
N ASN A 1019 -23.06 -15.93 9.88
CA ASN A 1019 -24.20 -15.80 10.77
C ASN A 1019 -23.92 -14.91 12.00
N TRP A 1020 -22.65 -14.60 12.28
CA TRP A 1020 -22.27 -13.71 13.37
C TRP A 1020 -21.94 -12.31 12.84
N TRP A 1021 -22.76 -11.33 13.24
CA TRP A 1021 -22.68 -9.96 12.77
C TRP A 1021 -22.36 -9.04 13.96
N PRO A 1022 -21.47 -8.04 13.78
CA PRO A 1022 -21.17 -7.11 14.85
C PRO A 1022 -22.41 -6.30 15.21
N ILE A 1023 -22.52 -5.97 16.48
CA ILE A 1023 -23.64 -5.19 17.02
C ILE A 1023 -23.67 -3.77 16.47
N ASP A 1024 -22.54 -3.16 16.14
CA ASP A 1024 -22.45 -1.74 15.78
C ASP A 1024 -22.62 -1.45 14.28
N GLN A 1025 -22.65 -2.49 13.44
CA GLN A 1025 -22.73 -2.29 11.99
C GLN A 1025 -23.29 -3.49 11.22
N ASP A 1026 -23.76 -3.22 10.01
CA ASP A 1026 -24.04 -4.23 8.99
C ASP A 1026 -22.82 -4.42 8.07
N TYR A 1027 -22.63 -5.63 7.56
CA TYR A 1027 -21.57 -5.92 6.61
C TYR A 1027 -21.81 -5.24 5.25
N PHE A 1028 -20.74 -4.72 4.66
CA PHE A 1028 -20.74 -4.24 3.27
C PHE A 1028 -20.68 -5.42 2.31
N ILE A 1029 -21.56 -5.48 1.31
CA ILE A 1029 -21.67 -6.62 0.38
C ILE A 1029 -21.48 -6.13 -1.06
N ASP A 1030 -20.69 -6.87 -1.83
CA ASP A 1030 -20.52 -6.69 -3.29
C ASP A 1030 -20.46 -8.06 -4.00
N ASP A 1031 -20.15 -8.10 -5.31
CA ASP A 1031 -20.13 -9.36 -6.08
C ASP A 1031 -18.76 -10.04 -6.12
N TYR A 1032 -17.71 -9.39 -5.61
CA TYR A 1032 -16.33 -9.89 -5.69
C TYR A 1032 -15.74 -10.05 -4.30
N GLN A 1033 -15.23 -8.96 -3.73
CA GLN A 1033 -14.41 -8.97 -2.52
C GLN A 1033 -15.18 -9.41 -1.27
N PHE A 1034 -16.42 -8.93 -1.14
CA PHE A 1034 -17.32 -9.19 -0.02
C PHE A 1034 -18.57 -9.92 -0.47
N SER A 1035 -18.38 -10.83 -1.43
CA SER A 1035 -19.43 -11.69 -1.94
C SER A 1035 -20.00 -12.57 -0.84
N ARG A 1036 -21.31 -12.78 -0.94
CA ARG A 1036 -22.09 -13.56 0.03
C ARG A 1036 -23.15 -14.38 -0.68
N GLN A 1037 -23.20 -15.67 -0.36
CA GLN A 1037 -24.21 -16.60 -0.89
C GLN A 1037 -25.29 -16.97 0.15
N LEU A 1038 -24.96 -16.89 1.44
CA LEU A 1038 -25.91 -17.21 2.51
C LEU A 1038 -26.93 -16.08 2.71
N PRO A 1039 -28.22 -16.39 2.99
CA PRO A 1039 -29.20 -15.37 3.35
C PRO A 1039 -28.72 -14.50 4.50
N ILE A 1040 -29.06 -13.20 4.48
CA ILE A 1040 -28.76 -12.30 5.60
C ILE A 1040 -29.71 -12.66 6.76
N PRO A 1041 -29.19 -12.97 7.97
CA PRO A 1041 -30.05 -13.21 9.13
C PRO A 1041 -30.89 -11.96 9.45
N PRO A 1042 -32.11 -12.10 10.00
CA PRO A 1042 -32.90 -10.95 10.43
C PRO A 1042 -32.15 -10.07 11.44
N ARG A 1043 -32.26 -8.74 11.27
CA ARG A 1043 -31.56 -7.75 12.09
C ARG A 1043 -32.57 -6.91 12.88
N LEU A 1044 -32.46 -6.90 14.20
CA LEU A 1044 -33.30 -6.09 15.08
C LEU A 1044 -32.55 -4.82 15.48
N ASP A 1045 -32.99 -3.67 14.96
CA ASP A 1045 -32.40 -2.37 15.30
C ASP A 1045 -32.74 -2.01 16.75
N LEU A 1046 -31.74 -1.98 17.61
CA LEU A 1046 -31.91 -1.91 19.08
C LEU A 1046 -32.61 -0.63 19.52
N LYS A 1047 -32.25 0.49 18.88
CA LYS A 1047 -32.78 1.82 19.20
C LYS A 1047 -34.23 2.03 18.79
N THR A 1048 -34.69 1.31 17.76
CA THR A 1048 -36.04 1.47 17.22
C THR A 1048 -36.97 0.31 17.56
N GLY A 1049 -36.42 -0.84 17.97
CA GLY A 1049 -37.16 -2.08 18.16
C GLY A 1049 -37.67 -2.71 16.85
N LYS A 1050 -37.21 -2.24 15.68
CA LYS A 1050 -37.68 -2.72 14.38
C LYS A 1050 -36.85 -3.88 13.87
N LEU A 1051 -37.54 -4.93 13.44
CA LEU A 1051 -36.94 -6.07 12.75
C LEU A 1051 -36.84 -5.80 11.24
N ARG A 1052 -35.63 -5.86 10.70
CA ARG A 1052 -35.31 -5.78 9.27
C ARG A 1052 -35.08 -7.19 8.72
N ILE A 1053 -35.81 -7.52 7.65
CA ILE A 1053 -35.56 -8.70 6.82
C ILE A 1053 -34.84 -8.20 5.57
N LEU A 1054 -33.57 -8.53 5.45
CA LEU A 1054 -32.72 -8.06 4.36
C LEU A 1054 -32.65 -9.10 3.24
N ASP A 1055 -32.66 -8.62 2.00
CA ASP A 1055 -32.46 -9.42 0.80
C ASP A 1055 -31.10 -9.05 0.19
N ILE A 1056 -30.29 -10.07 -0.16
CA ILE A 1056 -28.89 -9.88 -0.58
C ILE A 1056 -28.82 -8.96 -1.80
N GLU A 1057 -29.62 -9.23 -2.84
CA GLU A 1057 -29.56 -8.49 -4.10
C GLU A 1057 -29.92 -7.02 -3.89
N SER A 1058 -30.95 -6.73 -3.09
CA SER A 1058 -31.31 -5.35 -2.77
C SER A 1058 -30.30 -4.67 -1.82
N PHE A 1059 -29.54 -5.43 -1.03
CA PHE A 1059 -28.62 -4.92 0.00
C PHE A 1059 -27.18 -4.74 -0.49
N LYS A 1060 -26.83 -5.19 -1.70
CA LYS A 1060 -25.52 -4.94 -2.32
C LYS A 1060 -25.19 -3.43 -2.34
N GLY A 1061 -23.95 -3.09 -2.02
CA GLY A 1061 -23.49 -1.71 -1.89
C GLY A 1061 -23.98 -0.97 -0.64
N GLN A 1062 -24.81 -1.62 0.20
CA GLN A 1062 -25.24 -1.08 1.49
C GLN A 1062 -24.36 -1.64 2.64
N GLY A 1063 -24.75 -1.37 3.88
CA GLY A 1063 -24.03 -1.76 5.09
C GLY A 1063 -23.41 -0.57 5.82
N GLY A 1064 -22.55 -0.85 6.80
CA GLY A 1064 -21.88 0.15 7.63
C GLY A 1064 -22.56 0.37 8.98
N LYS A 1065 -22.14 1.44 9.67
CA LYS A 1065 -22.51 1.70 11.08
C LYS A 1065 -24.01 1.89 11.27
N ILE A 1066 -24.54 1.32 12.36
CA ILE A 1066 -25.95 1.43 12.76
C ILE A 1066 -26.03 2.25 14.05
N ASP A 1067 -26.81 3.33 14.03
CA ASP A 1067 -27.04 4.14 15.24
C ASP A 1067 -27.83 3.33 16.28
N GLY A 1068 -27.24 3.16 17.47
CA GLY A 1068 -27.78 2.35 18.56
C GLY A 1068 -27.51 0.85 18.43
N GLY A 1069 -26.96 0.39 17.30
CA GLY A 1069 -26.64 -1.01 17.02
C GLY A 1069 -27.84 -1.90 16.66
N ALA A 1070 -27.54 -3.16 16.33
CA ALA A 1070 -28.52 -4.18 15.96
C ALA A 1070 -28.18 -5.56 16.54
N ALA A 1071 -29.22 -6.28 16.96
CA ALA A 1071 -29.15 -7.70 17.30
C ALA A 1071 -29.47 -8.57 16.08
N THR A 1072 -28.98 -9.81 16.09
CA THR A 1072 -29.20 -10.82 15.04
C THR A 1072 -30.16 -11.88 15.56
N VAL A 1073 -31.15 -12.25 14.74
CA VAL A 1073 -31.97 -13.43 14.99
C VAL A 1073 -31.31 -14.62 14.33
N LEU A 1074 -31.03 -15.65 15.13
CA LEU A 1074 -30.50 -16.94 14.69
C LEU A 1074 -31.48 -18.04 15.05
N ASP A 1075 -31.31 -19.19 14.42
CA ASP A 1075 -32.08 -20.40 14.64
C ASP A 1075 -31.21 -21.65 14.47
N LEU A 1076 -31.58 -22.69 15.21
CA LEU A 1076 -30.94 -24.00 15.15
C LEU A 1076 -32.04 -25.05 15.10
N ALA A 1077 -32.05 -25.84 14.02
CA ALA A 1077 -32.93 -26.99 13.89
C ALA A 1077 -32.59 -28.03 14.97
N LEU A 1078 -33.61 -28.65 15.54
CA LEU A 1078 -33.51 -29.64 16.61
C LEU A 1078 -34.25 -30.91 16.21
N ASP A 1079 -33.79 -32.06 16.71
CA ASP A 1079 -34.49 -33.32 16.59
C ASP A 1079 -35.77 -33.31 17.47
N PRO A 1080 -36.98 -33.29 16.86
CA PRO A 1080 -38.24 -33.23 17.60
C PRO A 1080 -38.58 -34.54 18.30
N THR A 1081 -37.82 -35.61 18.07
CA THR A 1081 -38.03 -36.91 18.72
C THR A 1081 -37.27 -37.03 20.04
N LYS A 1082 -36.28 -36.17 20.29
CA LYS A 1082 -35.38 -36.23 21.45
C LYS A 1082 -35.77 -35.24 22.55
N GLU A 1083 -35.52 -35.64 23.78
CA GLU A 1083 -35.75 -34.81 24.98
C GLU A 1083 -34.56 -33.86 25.19
N LEU A 1084 -34.84 -32.56 25.28
CA LEU A 1084 -33.84 -31.52 25.50
C LEU A 1084 -33.27 -31.59 26.92
N ALA A 1085 -32.01 -31.22 27.08
CA ALA A 1085 -31.32 -31.13 28.37
C ALA A 1085 -30.79 -29.71 28.63
N THR A 1086 -29.96 -29.16 27.75
CA THR A 1086 -29.33 -27.86 27.99
C THR A 1086 -29.10 -27.06 26.71
N LEU A 1087 -29.23 -25.74 26.79
CA LEU A 1087 -28.69 -24.77 25.84
C LEU A 1087 -27.38 -24.21 26.41
N LYS A 1088 -26.28 -24.33 25.68
CA LYS A 1088 -24.96 -23.84 26.07
C LYS A 1088 -24.45 -22.81 25.07
N ILE A 1089 -23.92 -21.69 25.56
CA ILE A 1089 -23.26 -20.65 24.78
C ILE A 1089 -21.77 -20.68 25.14
N VAL A 1090 -20.89 -20.70 24.15
CA VAL A 1090 -19.43 -20.78 24.31
C VAL A 1090 -18.78 -19.69 23.47
N ALA A 1091 -17.83 -18.95 24.05
CA ALA A 1091 -16.96 -18.06 23.30
C ALA A 1091 -15.63 -18.77 22.99
N SER A 1092 -15.21 -18.79 21.73
CA SER A 1092 -13.99 -19.47 21.28
C SER A 1092 -12.87 -18.46 21.00
N ALA A 1093 -13.16 -17.43 20.20
CA ALA A 1093 -12.19 -16.39 19.84
C ALA A 1093 -11.87 -15.45 21.02
N ASN A 1094 -10.64 -14.96 21.08
CA ASN A 1094 -10.12 -14.21 22.23
C ASN A 1094 -10.79 -12.84 22.40
N GLU A 1095 -11.11 -12.19 21.29
CA GLU A 1095 -11.48 -10.78 21.25
C GLU A 1095 -13.00 -10.55 21.20
N VAL A 1096 -13.78 -11.60 21.06
CA VAL A 1096 -15.23 -11.50 20.86
C VAL A 1096 -16.00 -11.52 22.18
N ILE A 1097 -17.11 -10.80 22.19
CA ILE A 1097 -18.11 -10.84 23.26
C ILE A 1097 -19.40 -11.35 22.64
N ILE A 1098 -19.89 -12.51 23.10
CA ILE A 1098 -21.10 -13.15 22.57
C ILE A 1098 -22.23 -12.99 23.57
N GLY A 1099 -23.31 -12.33 23.17
CA GLY A 1099 -24.47 -12.06 24.00
C GLY A 1099 -25.74 -12.79 23.54
N LEU A 1100 -26.41 -13.49 24.48
CA LEU A 1100 -27.76 -14.02 24.30
C LEU A 1100 -28.77 -13.11 25.01
N LEU A 1101 -29.71 -12.54 24.25
CA LEU A 1101 -30.75 -11.63 24.75
C LEU A 1101 -32.07 -12.38 25.03
N ALA A 1102 -32.41 -13.36 24.19
CA ALA A 1102 -33.63 -14.16 24.33
C ALA A 1102 -33.52 -15.50 23.58
N ALA A 1103 -34.29 -16.50 24.03
CA ALA A 1103 -34.41 -17.80 23.36
C ALA A 1103 -35.87 -18.29 23.36
N THR A 1104 -36.32 -18.88 22.25
CA THR A 1104 -37.69 -19.37 22.07
C THR A 1104 -37.67 -20.73 21.37
N LEU A 1105 -38.35 -21.74 21.93
CA LEU A 1105 -38.52 -23.05 21.32
C LEU A 1105 -39.76 -23.07 20.43
N GLU A 1106 -39.65 -23.70 19.26
CA GLU A 1106 -40.78 -24.11 18.44
C GLU A 1106 -41.05 -25.60 18.69
N ARG A 1107 -42.22 -25.90 19.25
CA ARG A 1107 -42.58 -27.26 19.71
C ARG A 1107 -43.05 -28.19 18.58
#